data_AF-A0AA35T3V3-F1
#
_entry.id   AF-A0AA35T3V3-F1
#
_cell.length_a   1.000
_cell.length_b   1.000
_cell.length_c   1.000
_cell.angle_alpha   90.00
_cell.angle_beta   90.00
_cell.angle_gamma   90.00
#
_symmetry.space_group_name_H-M   'P 1'
#
loop_
_entity.id
_entity.type
_entity.pdbx_description
1 polymer ?
#
loop_
_entity_poly.entity_id
_entity_poly.type
_entity_poly.pdbx_seq_one_letter_code
_entity_poly.pdbx_strand_id
1 'polypeptide(L)'
;MVEFGKRLCSSAHYEQKDITTRQRAVLQRREKVKQSAVARKNRLEDCRKLMVFVQNCNEAESWIQEKKQVANDESFRDPTNLENKLKKHQEFEAEVNANEMRIQNIAQTGESLVEGDHYASDDIEARVEELFAKWEELLEATDAKRLGLEQALSLVHYRRKVDVVQALIRDRVAVASSAETGRDLEHCVLLSRKFDEFRTELTADKSRLDEVNDEAVRLIAEGHTGEQIISEQQDSLNARWEELNSLAEERRKLLAGAEQVHRFVRDAVETNDRMNEKAKALLTDDLGKDLASVEALIRKHEELERDISAIDAKLEQLDQEAQRLIGEQPASQPLIVEKQSEIMENWEQLTQRADERKANLEQSRELQRFLANLRDLLAWSKDIHDRLTRDELAKSVPEAESLLERHQERKGEIDARDENFTKIKEKGEELVRAAHYAASEIQSRLVGLAEEHARLLETWRKRQELFLQSHSFQVFLRDAEQRETWITTQEAFLSNEDAGDSLDSVEALIKKHQDFEKSLAPQGEKLNALEVFSQKLLAEGHYESEAVVTRRNTVVQRYARLQEISERRARKLADSMKFQHFLRDVDEAESWIVEKMTVASDESYRDPTNLQSKLQKHAAFQGELSSNKGRVDSVTETGGELIEQNHYASHEIEARMEDLRAHWQHLEEKTQDRGQKLKEASEQQQFMRAVEDMEQWILDMEGQMSSEDMGKNLLSVNILIKKHALIESEIQANQDQVDTIMAQVRAFREAGHFQIEQIEDRGRELVAKYCQLEDPMARRHQQLEDSLKLHQFQHDVEDEVNWIHDRQPLASSSDLGRTLAEVQSLQKTHLTLETEQSSHSPVLESVANTAQELIAAKHFACEQIQEQRASLLEMWANLREMVGQRSTMLSDSLHVQQYYAKVSEGMSWLNLKHSLVALREYGKDEDSTQALIKKHEAIELDIEGYEAKIEELQGESQRLVDGGHFDSETITEREVSLTATYSELTLLASTRHHRLVECKQLHRFNRDSDEVEVWILAKEAVAQNEDVGKDLEHVEILQKRFTDFVHNTMASEERVTHVCQVADTLIAAAHTDSKRIEDRKRAISQLWDSLRNTIDLRSMSLAVAKEIHTFDRDSTDVKERVQEKDSSLPEDYGKDLATVQALQRRHEGFERDLAALEKQVSLLSQEAKRLANTYPERASHVRKKEQQTLTMWRALIERSTGRKNKLVEAEQLQRFLNDFRDLRYLLRICTRLG
;
A
#
# COMPACT_ATOMS: atom_id res chain seq x y z
N MET A 1 107.77 29.80 -161.72
CA MET A 1 107.63 31.21 -162.22
C MET A 1 108.62 32.18 -161.58
N VAL A 2 108.79 32.22 -160.26
CA VAL A 2 109.70 33.18 -159.57
C VAL A 2 111.19 32.99 -159.93
N GLU A 3 111.65 31.76 -160.16
CA GLU A 3 113.05 31.49 -160.56
C GLU A 3 113.38 31.88 -162.02
N PHE A 4 112.42 31.82 -162.95
CA PHE A 4 112.64 32.20 -164.35
C PHE A 4 112.81 33.72 -164.52
N GLY A 5 112.04 34.51 -163.76
CA GLY A 5 112.16 35.97 -163.74
C GLY A 5 113.48 36.48 -163.14
N LYS A 6 114.08 35.76 -162.19
CA LYS A 6 115.40 36.13 -161.63
C LYS A 6 116.54 36.00 -162.65
N ARG A 7 116.48 34.98 -163.55
CA ARG A 7 117.48 34.79 -164.62
C ARG A 7 117.42 35.86 -165.71
N LEU A 8 116.23 36.38 -166.02
CA LEU A 8 116.04 37.45 -167.01
C LEU A 8 116.46 38.84 -166.49
N CYS A 9 116.39 39.08 -165.18
CA CYS A 9 116.89 40.32 -164.57
C CYS A 9 118.43 40.36 -164.46
N SER A 10 119.12 39.22 -164.43
CA SER A 10 120.59 39.15 -164.44
C SER A 10 121.22 39.34 -165.83
N SER A 11 120.42 39.35 -166.90
CA SER A 11 120.89 39.42 -168.30
C SER A 11 120.59 40.76 -168.99
N ALA A 12 120.34 41.84 -168.24
CA ALA A 12 120.10 43.20 -168.79
C ALA A 12 119.05 43.24 -169.92
N HIS A 13 117.93 42.53 -169.75
CA HIS A 13 116.84 42.46 -170.73
C HIS A 13 116.00 43.76 -170.73
N TYR A 14 115.62 44.25 -171.91
CA TYR A 14 114.94 45.54 -172.12
C TYR A 14 113.54 45.70 -171.48
N GLU A 15 112.99 44.64 -170.85
CA GLU A 15 111.67 44.62 -170.18
C GLU A 15 111.76 44.40 -168.64
N GLN A 16 112.93 44.61 -168.04
CA GLN A 16 113.19 44.35 -166.61
C GLN A 16 112.18 45.02 -165.65
N LYS A 17 111.68 46.23 -165.97
CA LYS A 17 110.70 46.95 -165.14
C LYS A 17 109.35 46.23 -165.06
N ASP A 18 108.90 45.61 -166.15
CA ASP A 18 107.58 45.00 -166.24
C ASP A 18 107.55 43.62 -165.57
N ILE A 19 108.65 42.85 -165.72
CA ILE A 19 108.83 41.55 -165.06
C ILE A 19 108.82 41.70 -163.53
N THR A 20 109.51 42.72 -163.00
CA THR A 20 109.58 42.97 -161.55
C THR A 20 108.20 43.36 -160.98
N THR A 21 107.40 44.11 -161.74
CA THR A 21 106.06 44.55 -161.33
C THR A 21 105.08 43.39 -161.27
N ARG A 22 105.09 42.50 -162.28
CA ARG A 22 104.22 41.31 -162.30
C ARG A 22 104.59 40.30 -161.21
N GLN A 23 105.87 40.15 -160.86
CA GLN A 23 106.30 39.28 -159.76
C GLN A 23 105.74 39.73 -158.40
N ARG A 24 105.69 41.05 -158.14
CA ARG A 24 105.17 41.61 -156.88
C ARG A 24 103.65 41.41 -156.76
N ALA A 25 102.91 41.54 -157.85
CA ALA A 25 101.44 41.38 -157.85
C ALA A 25 100.99 39.94 -157.54
N VAL A 26 101.72 38.92 -158.02
CA VAL A 26 101.37 37.50 -157.78
C VAL A 26 101.62 37.09 -156.33
N LEU A 27 102.69 37.57 -155.70
CA LEU A 27 102.99 37.26 -154.30
C LEU A 27 101.97 37.87 -153.33
N GLN A 28 101.49 39.09 -153.58
CA GLN A 28 100.44 39.71 -152.74
C GLN A 28 99.09 38.98 -152.82
N ARG A 29 98.71 38.42 -153.97
CA ARG A 29 97.43 37.71 -154.12
C ARG A 29 97.41 36.37 -153.38
N ARG A 30 98.56 35.69 -153.27
CA ARG A 30 98.67 34.40 -152.56
C ARG A 30 98.47 34.56 -151.04
N GLU A 31 98.97 35.64 -150.45
CA GLU A 31 98.88 35.82 -148.99
C GLU A 31 97.45 36.13 -148.52
N LYS A 32 96.68 36.90 -149.31
CA LYS A 32 95.27 37.19 -149.00
C LYS A 32 94.38 35.94 -148.98
N VAL A 33 94.62 34.96 -149.86
CA VAL A 33 93.80 33.73 -149.90
C VAL A 33 94.08 32.82 -148.69
N LYS A 34 95.33 32.79 -148.19
CA LYS A 34 95.70 31.97 -147.04
C LYS A 34 95.04 32.46 -145.73
N GLN A 35 94.94 33.78 -145.53
CA GLN A 35 94.32 34.36 -144.34
C GLN A 35 92.81 34.10 -144.25
N SER A 36 92.07 34.16 -145.36
CA SER A 36 90.62 33.92 -145.35
C SER A 36 90.22 32.45 -145.10
N ALA A 37 91.07 31.49 -145.46
CA ALA A 37 90.79 30.06 -145.21
C ALA A 37 90.87 29.68 -143.72
N VAL A 38 91.81 30.28 -142.97
CA VAL A 38 91.97 30.02 -141.53
C VAL A 38 90.79 30.59 -140.73
N ALA A 39 90.33 31.80 -141.06
CA ALA A 39 89.19 32.43 -140.38
C ALA A 39 87.88 31.63 -140.51
N ARG A 40 87.67 30.92 -141.63
CA ARG A 40 86.47 30.09 -141.83
C ARG A 40 86.50 28.78 -141.05
N LYS A 41 87.69 28.19 -140.80
CA LYS A 41 87.82 26.95 -140.01
C LYS A 41 87.42 27.18 -138.56
N ASN A 42 87.96 28.22 -137.92
CA ASN A 42 87.69 28.49 -136.50
C ASN A 42 86.20 28.73 -136.23
N ARG A 43 85.52 29.48 -137.10
CA ARG A 43 84.08 29.78 -136.95
C ARG A 43 83.17 28.55 -137.06
N LEU A 44 83.59 27.49 -137.76
CA LEU A 44 82.86 26.22 -137.85
C LEU A 44 83.08 25.34 -136.60
N GLU A 45 84.24 25.42 -135.97
CA GLU A 45 84.54 24.69 -134.72
C GLU A 45 83.73 25.25 -133.55
N ASP A 46 83.54 26.56 -133.47
CA ASP A 46 82.71 27.22 -132.43
C ASP A 46 81.23 26.83 -132.56
N CYS A 47 80.66 26.90 -133.78
CA CYS A 47 79.28 26.43 -134.01
C CYS A 47 79.06 24.96 -133.64
N ARG A 48 80.06 24.09 -133.80
CA ARG A 48 79.94 22.66 -133.41
C ARG A 48 79.81 22.51 -131.90
N LYS A 49 80.57 23.26 -131.12
CA LYS A 49 80.53 23.19 -129.65
C LYS A 49 79.20 23.68 -129.08
N LEU A 50 78.67 24.79 -129.60
CA LEU A 50 77.35 25.31 -129.22
C LEU A 50 76.24 24.26 -129.49
N MET A 51 76.27 23.61 -130.65
CA MET A 51 75.26 22.60 -130.99
C MET A 51 75.29 21.37 -130.07
N VAL A 52 76.47 20.95 -129.60
CA VAL A 52 76.60 19.85 -128.64
C VAL A 52 76.06 20.25 -127.26
N PHE A 53 76.33 21.47 -126.80
CA PHE A 53 75.77 21.98 -125.53
C PHE A 53 74.23 22.06 -125.59
N VAL A 54 73.67 22.65 -126.65
CA VAL A 54 72.22 22.74 -126.83
C VAL A 54 71.57 21.36 -126.91
N GLN A 55 72.20 20.39 -127.58
CA GLN A 55 71.72 19.01 -127.59
C GLN A 55 71.66 18.42 -126.18
N ASN A 56 72.74 18.56 -125.40
CA ASN A 56 72.80 18.02 -124.03
C ASN A 56 71.77 18.67 -123.11
N CYS A 57 71.55 19.99 -123.20
CA CYS A 57 70.49 20.67 -122.45
C CYS A 57 69.11 20.13 -122.82
N ASN A 58 68.79 19.99 -124.11
CA ASN A 58 67.50 19.46 -124.54
C ASN A 58 67.27 18.00 -124.08
N GLU A 59 68.31 17.16 -124.12
CA GLU A 59 68.23 15.77 -123.63
C GLU A 59 68.01 15.72 -122.11
N ALA A 60 68.66 16.60 -121.35
CA ALA A 60 68.48 16.71 -119.91
C ALA A 60 67.09 17.25 -119.54
N GLU A 61 66.63 18.32 -120.20
CA GLU A 61 65.30 18.88 -120.00
C GLU A 61 64.19 17.88 -120.32
N SER A 62 64.32 17.11 -121.41
CA SER A 62 63.35 16.07 -121.76
C SER A 62 63.27 14.98 -120.69
N TRP A 63 64.42 14.57 -120.13
CA TRP A 63 64.46 13.58 -119.06
C TRP A 63 63.88 14.14 -117.75
N ILE A 64 64.19 15.39 -117.39
CA ILE A 64 63.61 16.06 -116.21
C ILE A 64 62.08 16.12 -116.36
N GLN A 65 61.57 16.50 -117.53
CA GLN A 65 60.13 16.60 -117.78
C GLN A 65 59.44 15.23 -117.71
N GLU A 66 60.06 14.17 -118.24
CA GLU A 66 59.57 12.80 -118.14
C GLU A 66 59.49 12.34 -116.68
N LYS A 67 60.55 12.57 -115.90
CA LYS A 67 60.58 12.19 -114.47
C LYS A 67 59.64 13.04 -113.63
N LYS A 68 59.45 14.31 -113.96
CA LYS A 68 58.50 15.20 -113.29
C LYS A 68 57.06 14.69 -113.42
N GLN A 69 56.70 14.05 -114.54
CA GLN A 69 55.40 13.38 -114.67
C GLN A 69 55.25 12.19 -113.71
N VAL A 70 56.31 11.42 -113.46
CA VAL A 70 56.31 10.30 -112.51
C VAL A 70 56.26 10.80 -111.05
N ALA A 71 56.94 11.91 -110.75
CA ALA A 71 56.90 12.56 -109.44
C ALA A 71 55.51 13.16 -109.13
N ASN A 72 54.82 13.72 -110.14
CA ASN A 72 53.48 14.29 -110.00
C ASN A 72 52.34 13.26 -109.96
N ASP A 73 52.62 11.97 -110.12
CA ASP A 73 51.60 10.92 -109.99
C ASP A 73 51.15 10.79 -108.53
N GLU A 74 49.86 11.08 -108.27
CA GLU A 74 49.20 11.03 -106.96
C GLU A 74 48.80 9.61 -106.51
N SER A 75 49.48 8.56 -106.98
CA SER A 75 49.20 7.16 -106.63
C SER A 75 49.26 6.84 -105.12
N PHE A 76 49.78 7.75 -104.31
CA PHE A 76 49.75 7.71 -102.84
C PHE A 76 48.35 7.91 -102.23
N ARG A 77 47.39 8.46 -102.97
CA ARG A 77 45.99 8.57 -102.51
C ARG A 77 45.27 7.21 -102.43
N ASP A 78 45.78 6.20 -103.13
CA ASP A 78 45.28 4.83 -103.01
C ASP A 78 46.00 4.12 -101.85
N PRO A 79 45.25 3.75 -100.78
CA PRO A 79 45.83 3.21 -99.55
C PRO A 79 46.37 1.78 -99.68
N THR A 80 46.24 1.13 -100.84
CA THR A 80 46.77 -0.22 -101.03
C THR A 80 48.28 -0.21 -101.28
N ASN A 81 49.00 -1.10 -100.58
CA ASN A 81 50.44 -1.31 -100.72
C ASN A 81 51.30 -0.03 -100.54
N LEU A 82 50.90 0.90 -99.66
CA LEU A 82 51.61 2.16 -99.42
C LEU A 82 53.09 1.96 -99.03
N GLU A 83 53.41 0.94 -98.22
CA GLU A 83 54.82 0.61 -97.89
C GLU A 83 55.66 0.27 -99.14
N ASN A 84 55.10 -0.53 -100.06
CA ASN A 84 55.75 -0.86 -101.32
C ASN A 84 55.83 0.35 -102.26
N LYS A 85 54.83 1.23 -102.25
CA LYS A 85 54.81 2.48 -103.03
C LYS A 85 55.88 3.46 -102.52
N LEU A 86 56.02 3.62 -101.20
CA LEU A 86 57.08 4.42 -100.57
C LEU A 86 58.47 3.86 -100.90
N LYS A 87 58.64 2.54 -100.82
CA LYS A 87 59.90 1.88 -101.21
C LYS A 87 60.26 2.11 -102.68
N LYS A 88 59.29 1.98 -103.60
CA LYS A 88 59.49 2.29 -105.02
C LYS A 88 59.79 3.78 -105.28
N HIS A 89 59.20 4.67 -104.49
CA HIS A 89 59.50 6.11 -104.55
C HIS A 89 60.91 6.43 -104.05
N GLN A 90 61.40 5.74 -103.03
CA GLN A 90 62.81 5.84 -102.59
C GLN A 90 63.79 5.35 -103.68
N GLU A 91 63.42 4.30 -104.41
CA GLU A 91 64.20 3.83 -105.58
C GLU A 91 64.18 4.88 -106.72
N PHE A 92 63.04 5.53 -106.94
CA PHE A 92 62.90 6.64 -107.90
C PHE A 92 63.71 7.88 -107.49
N GLU A 93 63.71 8.25 -106.21
CA GLU A 93 64.55 9.32 -105.66
C GLU A 93 66.04 9.06 -105.84
N ALA A 94 66.47 7.82 -105.63
CA ALA A 94 67.85 7.43 -105.89
C ALA A 94 68.22 7.58 -107.38
N GLU A 95 67.28 7.28 -108.29
CA GLU A 95 67.45 7.51 -109.73
C GLU A 95 67.52 9.02 -110.08
N VAL A 96 66.68 9.84 -109.44
CA VAL A 96 66.72 11.29 -109.59
C VAL A 96 68.07 11.82 -109.13
N ASN A 97 68.46 11.56 -107.88
CA ASN A 97 69.72 12.03 -107.29
C ASN A 97 70.96 11.61 -108.10
N ALA A 98 70.96 10.42 -108.71
CA ALA A 98 72.08 9.96 -109.55
C ALA A 98 72.33 10.83 -110.80
N ASN A 99 71.33 11.57 -111.29
CA ASN A 99 71.47 12.47 -112.44
C ASN A 99 71.92 13.89 -112.08
N GLU A 100 72.08 14.23 -110.80
CA GLU A 100 72.54 15.56 -110.36
C GLU A 100 73.89 15.93 -110.99
N MET A 101 74.86 15.01 -110.94
CA MET A 101 76.18 15.20 -111.54
C MET A 101 76.11 15.41 -113.07
N ARG A 102 75.12 14.83 -113.75
CA ARG A 102 74.92 15.02 -115.19
C ARG A 102 74.46 16.45 -115.49
N ILE A 103 73.54 17.00 -114.69
CA ILE A 103 73.08 18.39 -114.82
C ILE A 103 74.22 19.37 -114.55
N GLN A 104 75.00 19.13 -113.49
CA GLN A 104 76.18 19.94 -113.16
C GLN A 104 77.25 19.93 -114.27
N ASN A 105 77.52 18.77 -114.89
CA ASN A 105 78.47 18.66 -116.00
C ASN A 105 78.02 19.44 -117.25
N ILE A 106 76.71 19.47 -117.53
CA ILE A 106 76.14 20.26 -118.63
C ILE A 106 76.32 21.75 -118.34
N ALA A 107 76.04 22.18 -117.11
CA ALA A 107 76.27 23.56 -116.68
C ALA A 107 77.75 23.97 -116.81
N GLN A 108 78.70 23.15 -116.33
CA GLN A 108 80.15 23.41 -116.50
C GLN A 108 80.58 23.50 -117.97
N THR A 109 79.95 22.69 -118.84
CA THR A 109 80.22 22.77 -120.28
C THR A 109 79.73 24.11 -120.85
N GLY A 110 78.59 24.61 -120.38
CA GLY A 110 78.08 25.95 -120.71
C GLY A 110 79.01 27.06 -120.21
N GLU A 111 79.40 27.02 -118.94
CA GLU A 111 80.34 27.98 -118.33
C GLU A 111 81.68 28.03 -119.09
N SER A 112 82.24 26.87 -119.46
CA SER A 112 83.49 26.82 -120.23
C SER A 112 83.37 27.43 -121.63
N LEU A 113 82.17 27.42 -122.23
CA LEU A 113 81.91 28.09 -123.52
C LEU A 113 81.76 29.61 -123.35
N VAL A 114 81.18 30.05 -122.22
CA VAL A 114 81.06 31.46 -121.86
C VAL A 114 82.44 32.08 -121.58
N GLU A 115 83.29 31.41 -120.79
CA GLU A 115 84.66 31.84 -120.50
C GLU A 115 85.55 31.95 -121.76
N GLY A 116 85.19 31.24 -122.83
CA GLY A 116 85.92 31.23 -124.10
C GLY A 116 85.61 32.39 -125.05
N ASP A 117 84.89 33.43 -124.61
CA ASP A 117 84.39 34.55 -125.46
C ASP A 117 83.60 34.05 -126.70
N HIS A 118 82.78 33.01 -126.51
CA HIS A 118 81.94 32.48 -127.58
C HIS A 118 80.90 33.52 -128.01
N TYR A 119 80.59 33.60 -129.31
CA TYR A 119 79.68 34.64 -129.85
C TYR A 119 78.21 34.55 -129.36
N ALA A 120 77.87 33.54 -128.56
CA ALA A 120 76.51 33.23 -128.10
C ALA A 120 76.44 33.01 -126.58
N SER A 121 77.35 33.61 -125.81
CA SER A 121 77.44 33.42 -124.35
C SER A 121 76.13 33.74 -123.61
N ASP A 122 75.43 34.82 -123.97
CA ASP A 122 74.16 35.20 -123.34
C ASP A 122 73.08 34.11 -123.48
N ASP A 123 73.01 33.45 -124.65
CA ASP A 123 72.06 32.35 -124.91
C ASP A 123 72.42 31.06 -124.13
N ILE A 124 73.71 30.86 -123.83
CA ILE A 124 74.21 29.71 -123.07
C ILE A 124 73.88 29.86 -121.59
N GLU A 125 74.11 31.03 -120.99
CA GLU A 125 73.79 31.30 -119.58
C GLU A 125 72.29 31.13 -119.31
N ALA A 126 71.43 31.73 -120.13
CA ALA A 126 69.97 31.61 -120.00
C ALA A 126 69.51 30.13 -120.04
N ARG A 127 70.18 29.29 -120.84
CA ARG A 127 69.85 27.87 -120.97
C ARG A 127 70.30 27.05 -119.74
N VAL A 128 71.40 27.42 -119.08
CA VAL A 128 71.82 26.79 -117.82
C VAL A 128 70.85 27.11 -116.69
N GLU A 129 70.41 28.38 -116.58
CA GLU A 129 69.41 28.79 -115.58
C GLU A 129 68.07 28.05 -115.77
N GLU A 130 67.57 27.95 -117.01
CA GLU A 130 66.32 27.22 -117.29
C GLU A 130 66.41 25.72 -116.92
N LEU A 131 67.57 25.10 -117.14
CA LEU A 131 67.81 23.70 -116.78
C LEU A 131 67.77 23.49 -115.26
N PHE A 132 68.39 24.38 -114.47
CA PHE A 132 68.36 24.29 -113.00
C PHE A 132 66.98 24.56 -112.42
N ALA A 133 66.22 25.51 -112.96
CA ALA A 133 64.85 25.75 -112.54
C ALA A 133 63.97 24.50 -112.72
N LYS A 134 64.06 23.83 -113.88
CA LYS A 134 63.32 22.57 -114.14
C LYS A 134 63.78 21.43 -113.22
N TRP A 135 65.07 21.38 -112.87
CA TRP A 135 65.62 20.41 -111.94
C TRP A 135 65.09 20.60 -110.51
N GLU A 136 65.01 21.84 -110.04
CA GLU A 136 64.47 22.18 -108.72
C GLU A 136 62.97 21.83 -108.63
N GLU A 137 62.19 22.12 -109.69
CA GLU A 137 60.78 21.70 -109.77
C GLU A 137 60.58 20.17 -109.72
N LEU A 138 61.54 19.38 -110.21
CA LEU A 138 61.51 17.91 -110.09
C LEU A 138 61.80 17.45 -108.66
N LEU A 139 62.75 18.09 -107.97
CA LEU A 139 63.06 17.79 -106.58
C LEU A 139 61.86 18.10 -105.66
N GLU A 140 61.24 19.27 -105.82
CA GLU A 140 60.04 19.64 -105.06
C GLU A 140 58.88 18.65 -105.27
N ALA A 141 58.60 18.27 -106.53
CA ALA A 141 57.57 17.28 -106.84
C ALA A 141 57.86 15.90 -106.22
N THR A 142 59.13 15.54 -106.15
CA THR A 142 59.58 14.25 -105.59
C THR A 142 59.44 14.22 -104.07
N ASP A 143 59.86 15.28 -103.37
CA ASP A 143 59.69 15.38 -101.91
C ASP A 143 58.21 15.51 -101.49
N ALA A 144 57.40 16.23 -102.27
CA ALA A 144 55.95 16.33 -102.04
C ALA A 144 55.27 14.95 -102.10
N LYS A 145 55.68 14.07 -103.03
CA LYS A 145 55.19 12.70 -103.13
C LYS A 145 55.68 11.80 -101.98
N ARG A 146 56.91 11.99 -101.49
CA ARG A 146 57.42 11.29 -100.29
C ARG A 146 56.56 11.62 -99.07
N LEU A 147 56.34 12.90 -98.81
CA LEU A 147 55.53 13.38 -97.68
C LEU A 147 54.10 12.86 -97.77
N GLY A 148 53.50 12.86 -98.97
CA GLY A 148 52.16 12.30 -99.20
C GLY A 148 52.06 10.79 -98.91
N LEU A 149 53.10 10.00 -99.23
CA LEU A 149 53.15 8.57 -98.95
C LEU A 149 53.33 8.26 -97.46
N GLU A 150 54.20 9.01 -96.77
CA GLU A 150 54.44 8.84 -95.34
C GLU A 150 53.18 9.19 -94.51
N GLN A 151 52.52 10.30 -94.85
CA GLN A 151 51.26 10.69 -94.21
C GLN A 151 50.11 9.71 -94.52
N ALA A 152 49.98 9.21 -95.76
CA ALA A 152 48.97 8.20 -96.05
C ALA A 152 49.17 6.91 -95.22
N LEU A 153 50.42 6.51 -94.99
CA LEU A 153 50.78 5.30 -94.25
C LEU A 153 50.52 5.44 -92.74
N SER A 154 50.90 6.56 -92.13
CA SER A 154 50.65 6.82 -90.71
C SER A 154 49.15 6.87 -90.38
N LEU A 155 48.32 7.44 -91.27
CA LEU A 155 46.86 7.42 -91.12
C LEU A 155 46.27 6.00 -91.15
N VAL A 156 46.77 5.10 -92.00
CA VAL A 156 46.33 3.69 -92.03
C VAL A 156 46.74 2.95 -90.75
N HIS A 157 47.94 3.19 -90.24
CA HIS A 157 48.39 2.63 -88.97
C HIS A 157 47.55 3.12 -87.79
N TYR A 158 47.23 4.41 -87.74
CA TYR A 158 46.34 4.99 -86.73
C TYR A 158 44.95 4.35 -86.77
N ARG A 159 44.33 4.27 -87.96
CA ARG A 159 43.02 3.61 -88.15
C ARG A 159 43.01 2.17 -87.64
N ARG A 160 44.07 1.40 -87.93
CA ARG A 160 44.18 0.01 -87.44
C ARG A 160 44.20 -0.07 -85.92
N LYS A 161 44.89 0.86 -85.25
CA LYS A 161 44.89 0.94 -83.77
C LYS A 161 43.51 1.33 -83.23
N VAL A 162 42.84 2.30 -83.87
CA VAL A 162 41.45 2.69 -83.53
C VAL A 162 40.51 1.49 -83.64
N ASP A 163 40.58 0.71 -84.73
CA ASP A 163 39.72 -0.46 -84.94
C ASP A 163 39.88 -1.52 -83.86
N VAL A 164 41.12 -1.74 -83.37
CA VAL A 164 41.41 -2.67 -82.27
C VAL A 164 40.73 -2.21 -80.98
N VAL A 165 40.85 -0.93 -80.62
CA VAL A 165 40.20 -0.38 -79.41
C VAL A 165 38.68 -0.36 -79.57
N GLN A 166 38.15 -0.10 -80.76
CA GLN A 166 36.71 -0.17 -81.03
C GLN A 166 36.14 -1.60 -80.92
N ALA A 167 36.89 -2.63 -81.31
CA ALA A 167 36.49 -4.02 -81.11
C ALA A 167 36.47 -4.36 -79.62
N LEU A 168 37.51 -3.96 -78.89
CA LEU A 168 37.61 -4.14 -77.44
C LEU A 168 36.42 -3.49 -76.69
N ILE A 169 36.09 -2.23 -77.00
CA ILE A 169 34.95 -1.54 -76.38
C ILE A 169 33.65 -2.32 -76.61
N ARG A 170 33.42 -2.83 -77.84
CA ARG A 170 32.22 -3.63 -78.15
C ARG A 170 32.13 -4.90 -77.31
N ASP A 171 33.23 -5.62 -77.12
CA ASP A 171 33.25 -6.83 -76.30
C ASP A 171 32.96 -6.53 -74.82
N ARG A 172 33.45 -5.39 -74.31
CA ARG A 172 33.24 -4.97 -72.91
C ARG A 172 31.82 -4.49 -72.63
N VAL A 173 31.14 -3.90 -73.61
CA VAL A 173 29.73 -3.45 -73.47
C VAL A 173 28.80 -4.61 -73.09
N ALA A 174 29.03 -5.82 -73.57
CA ALA A 174 28.18 -6.98 -73.24
C ALA A 174 28.18 -7.33 -71.74
N VAL A 175 29.32 -7.16 -71.06
CA VAL A 175 29.43 -7.42 -69.61
C VAL A 175 28.87 -6.25 -68.80
N ALA A 176 29.14 -5.01 -69.24
CA ALA A 176 28.65 -3.79 -68.59
C ALA A 176 27.12 -3.62 -68.68
N SER A 177 26.47 -4.15 -69.73
CA SER A 177 25.02 -4.03 -69.95
C SER A 177 24.19 -5.20 -69.40
N SER A 178 24.82 -6.17 -68.71
CA SER A 178 24.09 -7.30 -68.12
C SER A 178 23.09 -6.84 -67.05
N ALA A 179 21.88 -7.41 -67.05
CA ALA A 179 20.82 -7.11 -66.06
C ALA A 179 20.76 -8.12 -64.89
N GLU A 180 21.58 -9.17 -64.91
CA GLU A 180 21.50 -10.26 -63.91
C GLU A 180 22.00 -9.81 -62.53
N THR A 181 21.17 -9.78 -61.50
CA THR A 181 21.57 -9.29 -60.15
C THR A 181 21.80 -10.38 -59.11
N GLY A 182 21.70 -11.65 -59.50
CA GLY A 182 21.81 -12.78 -58.57
C GLY A 182 20.47 -13.20 -57.97
N ARG A 183 20.38 -14.47 -57.55
CA ARG A 183 19.13 -15.08 -57.05
C ARG A 183 18.99 -14.96 -55.53
N ASP A 184 20.13 -14.88 -54.84
CA ASP A 184 20.29 -14.79 -53.40
C ASP A 184 21.52 -13.91 -53.10
N LEU A 185 21.79 -13.65 -51.82
CA LEU A 185 22.88 -12.79 -51.38
C LEU A 185 24.24 -13.34 -51.85
N GLU A 186 24.46 -14.65 -51.72
CA GLU A 186 25.72 -15.31 -52.08
C GLU A 186 26.00 -15.19 -53.59
N HIS A 187 24.98 -15.37 -54.43
CA HIS A 187 25.10 -15.22 -55.88
C HIS A 187 25.31 -13.76 -56.28
N CYS A 188 24.62 -12.82 -55.62
CA CYS A 188 24.81 -11.38 -55.86
C CYS A 188 26.23 -10.93 -55.50
N VAL A 189 26.75 -11.33 -54.35
CA VAL A 189 28.14 -11.01 -53.91
C VAL A 189 29.16 -11.63 -54.88
N LEU A 190 28.93 -12.84 -55.36
CA LEU A 190 29.79 -13.46 -56.38
C LEU A 190 29.80 -12.66 -57.68
N LEU A 191 28.64 -12.18 -58.14
CA LEU A 191 28.51 -11.34 -59.33
C LEU A 191 29.17 -9.97 -59.13
N SER A 192 29.03 -9.35 -57.96
CA SER A 192 29.74 -8.12 -57.58
C SER A 192 31.26 -8.32 -57.66
N ARG A 193 31.80 -9.41 -57.10
CA ARG A 193 33.24 -9.71 -57.14
C ARG A 193 33.74 -9.90 -58.57
N LYS A 194 33.02 -10.68 -59.38
CA LYS A 194 33.37 -10.86 -60.81
C LYS A 194 33.31 -9.53 -61.57
N PHE A 195 32.39 -8.64 -61.21
CA PHE A 195 32.28 -7.33 -61.82
C PHE A 195 33.40 -6.37 -61.38
N ASP A 196 33.86 -6.45 -60.14
CA ASP A 196 35.05 -5.72 -59.69
C ASP A 196 36.31 -6.20 -60.40
N GLU A 197 36.46 -7.51 -60.64
CA GLU A 197 37.51 -8.06 -61.51
C GLU A 197 37.42 -7.45 -62.92
N PHE A 198 36.24 -7.41 -63.53
CA PHE A 198 36.01 -6.73 -64.81
C PHE A 198 36.39 -5.23 -64.79
N ARG A 199 36.15 -4.52 -63.69
CA ARG A 199 36.53 -3.09 -63.56
C ARG A 199 38.04 -2.89 -63.48
N THR A 200 38.77 -3.82 -62.87
CA THR A 200 40.24 -3.79 -62.90
C THR A 200 40.76 -3.98 -64.33
N GLU A 201 40.15 -4.87 -65.11
CA GLU A 201 40.46 -5.03 -66.53
C GLU A 201 40.10 -3.79 -67.35
N LEU A 202 38.94 -3.15 -67.08
CA LEU A 202 38.52 -1.92 -67.74
C LEU A 202 39.50 -0.76 -67.48
N THR A 203 40.12 -0.72 -66.30
CA THR A 203 41.16 0.26 -65.97
C THR A 203 42.44 0.01 -66.77
N ALA A 204 42.79 -1.25 -67.04
CA ALA A 204 43.90 -1.60 -67.91
C ALA A 204 43.59 -1.32 -69.39
N ASP A 205 42.34 -1.49 -69.84
CA ASP A 205 41.91 -1.17 -71.20
C ASP A 205 41.91 0.35 -71.47
N LYS A 206 41.78 1.19 -70.42
CA LYS A 206 41.91 2.65 -70.52
C LYS A 206 43.30 3.10 -71.01
N SER A 207 44.38 2.44 -70.58
CA SER A 207 45.73 2.84 -71.03
C SER A 207 45.92 2.62 -72.53
N ARG A 208 45.29 1.60 -73.12
CA ARG A 208 45.29 1.36 -74.58
C ARG A 208 44.54 2.44 -75.35
N LEU A 209 43.45 2.95 -74.80
CA LEU A 209 42.74 4.11 -75.35
C LEU A 209 43.62 5.36 -75.28
N ASP A 210 44.30 5.57 -74.16
CA ASP A 210 45.20 6.72 -73.96
C ASP A 210 46.39 6.67 -74.93
N GLU A 211 46.98 5.50 -75.19
CA GLU A 211 48.02 5.33 -76.22
C GLU A 211 47.54 5.69 -77.63
N VAL A 212 46.28 5.37 -77.98
CA VAL A 212 45.69 5.76 -79.27
C VAL A 212 45.38 7.26 -79.32
N ASN A 213 44.92 7.84 -78.22
CA ASN A 213 44.73 9.29 -78.08
C ASN A 213 46.06 10.05 -78.21
N ASP A 214 47.13 9.59 -77.55
CA ASP A 214 48.46 10.21 -77.62
C ASP A 214 49.03 10.17 -79.04
N GLU A 215 48.79 9.07 -79.78
CA GLU A 215 49.17 8.96 -81.19
C GLU A 215 48.36 9.92 -82.07
N ALA A 216 47.06 10.10 -81.80
CA ALA A 216 46.21 11.08 -82.49
C ALA A 216 46.75 12.51 -82.30
N VAL A 217 47.04 12.88 -81.04
CA VAL A 217 47.59 14.19 -80.68
C VAL A 217 48.93 14.44 -81.36
N ARG A 218 49.81 13.41 -81.41
CA ARG A 218 51.11 13.52 -82.08
C ARG A 218 50.96 13.76 -83.59
N LEU A 219 50.12 12.98 -84.28
CA LEU A 219 49.90 13.12 -85.72
C LEU A 219 49.28 14.47 -86.09
N ILE A 220 48.39 15.01 -85.24
CA ILE A 220 47.82 16.36 -85.43
C ILE A 220 48.91 17.43 -85.24
N ALA A 221 49.74 17.32 -84.19
CA ALA A 221 50.82 18.27 -83.93
C ALA A 221 51.89 18.32 -85.04
N GLU A 222 52.10 17.22 -85.76
CA GLU A 222 53.01 17.11 -86.90
C GLU A 222 52.45 17.68 -88.23
N GLY A 223 51.22 18.24 -88.23
CA GLY A 223 50.63 18.90 -89.40
C GLY A 223 50.14 17.92 -90.48
N HIS A 224 49.63 16.76 -90.08
CA HIS A 224 49.17 15.72 -90.98
C HIS A 224 47.94 16.13 -91.80
N THR A 225 47.94 15.85 -93.11
CA THR A 225 46.84 16.13 -94.06
C THR A 225 45.48 15.49 -93.75
N GLY A 226 45.40 14.61 -92.75
CA GLY A 226 44.21 13.85 -92.34
C GLY A 226 43.69 14.24 -90.96
N GLU A 227 44.12 15.38 -90.41
CA GLU A 227 43.78 15.89 -89.08
C GLU A 227 42.28 15.78 -88.74
N GLN A 228 41.41 16.18 -89.65
CA GLN A 228 39.95 16.12 -89.42
C GLN A 228 39.47 14.68 -89.20
N ILE A 229 39.97 13.72 -89.97
CA ILE A 229 39.63 12.30 -89.85
C ILE A 229 40.16 11.72 -88.54
N ILE A 230 41.38 12.10 -88.15
CA ILE A 230 42.01 11.64 -86.91
C ILE A 230 41.22 12.17 -85.70
N SER A 231 40.85 13.44 -85.70
CA SER A 231 40.04 14.09 -84.65
C SER A 231 38.63 13.46 -84.54
N GLU A 232 37.92 13.30 -85.66
CA GLU A 232 36.59 12.65 -85.65
C GLU A 232 36.65 11.19 -85.13
N GLN A 233 37.70 10.45 -85.45
CA GLN A 233 37.91 9.09 -84.95
C GLN A 233 38.25 9.07 -83.46
N GLN A 234 39.05 10.03 -82.99
CA GLN A 234 39.39 10.20 -81.58
C GLN A 234 38.15 10.52 -80.74
N ASP A 235 37.35 11.50 -81.16
CA ASP A 235 36.12 11.89 -80.48
C ASP A 235 35.10 10.75 -80.45
N SER A 236 34.90 10.06 -81.57
CA SER A 236 34.00 8.91 -81.63
C SER A 236 34.46 7.77 -80.71
N LEU A 237 35.76 7.57 -80.54
CA LEU A 237 36.32 6.52 -79.69
C LEU A 237 36.15 6.86 -78.21
N ASN A 238 36.40 8.11 -77.83
CA ASN A 238 36.23 8.61 -76.47
C ASN A 238 34.74 8.63 -76.04
N ALA A 239 33.82 9.04 -76.92
CA ALA A 239 32.39 9.01 -76.64
C ALA A 239 31.88 7.58 -76.34
N ARG A 240 32.32 6.57 -77.11
CA ARG A 240 31.98 5.17 -76.85
C ARG A 240 32.60 4.63 -75.56
N TRP A 241 33.79 5.11 -75.19
CA TRP A 241 34.41 4.77 -73.92
C TRP A 241 33.64 5.35 -72.72
N GLU A 242 33.18 6.60 -72.83
CA GLU A 242 32.34 7.23 -71.80
C GLU A 242 31.01 6.50 -71.64
N GLU A 243 30.37 6.09 -72.74
CA GLU A 243 29.15 5.28 -72.71
C GLU A 243 29.37 3.93 -71.99
N LEU A 244 30.45 3.21 -72.34
CA LEU A 244 30.83 1.96 -71.66
C LEU A 244 31.07 2.18 -70.16
N ASN A 245 31.72 3.28 -69.77
CA ASN A 245 31.97 3.61 -68.37
C ASN A 245 30.66 3.96 -67.62
N SER A 246 29.73 4.65 -68.28
CA SER A 246 28.40 4.92 -67.73
C SER A 246 27.63 3.62 -67.49
N LEU A 247 27.60 2.72 -68.47
CA LEU A 247 26.96 1.40 -68.33
C LEU A 247 27.61 0.57 -67.21
N ALA A 248 28.94 0.60 -67.10
CA ALA A 248 29.64 -0.11 -66.04
C ALA A 248 29.31 0.45 -64.65
N GLU A 249 29.13 1.77 -64.53
CA GLU A 249 28.74 2.43 -63.28
C GLU A 249 27.27 2.18 -62.92
N GLU A 250 26.37 2.14 -63.90
CA GLU A 250 24.97 1.73 -63.71
C GLU A 250 24.88 0.28 -63.23
N ARG A 251 25.65 -0.63 -63.84
CA ARG A 251 25.75 -2.03 -63.43
C ARG A 251 26.26 -2.19 -62.00
N ARG A 252 27.25 -1.38 -61.60
CA ARG A 252 27.77 -1.34 -60.22
C ARG A 252 26.67 -0.94 -59.23
N LYS A 253 25.92 0.12 -59.54
CA LYS A 253 24.80 0.58 -58.69
C LYS A 253 23.70 -0.47 -58.60
N LEU A 254 23.38 -1.14 -59.70
CA LEU A 254 22.38 -2.22 -59.75
C LEU A 254 22.79 -3.40 -58.85
N LEU A 255 24.03 -3.89 -58.95
CA LEU A 255 24.53 -4.99 -58.13
C LEU A 255 24.62 -4.60 -56.64
N ALA A 256 25.09 -3.40 -56.33
CA ALA A 256 25.14 -2.90 -54.95
C ALA A 256 23.73 -2.76 -54.33
N GLY A 257 22.75 -2.28 -55.10
CA GLY A 257 21.35 -2.20 -54.68
C GLY A 257 20.73 -3.58 -54.42
N ALA A 258 20.93 -4.52 -55.35
CA ALA A 258 20.45 -5.89 -55.19
C ALA A 258 21.07 -6.60 -53.99
N GLU A 259 22.36 -6.39 -53.72
CA GLU A 259 23.03 -6.97 -52.54
C GLU A 259 22.42 -6.48 -51.23
N GLN A 260 22.07 -5.18 -51.14
CA GLN A 260 21.40 -4.62 -49.97
C GLN A 260 19.99 -5.20 -49.78
N VAL A 261 19.22 -5.35 -50.87
CA VAL A 261 17.90 -5.97 -50.82
C VAL A 261 18.00 -7.44 -50.39
N HIS A 262 18.93 -8.22 -50.94
CA HIS A 262 19.11 -9.62 -50.54
C HIS A 262 19.55 -9.76 -49.07
N ARG A 263 20.38 -8.84 -48.57
CA ARG A 263 20.77 -8.80 -47.16
C ARG A 263 19.56 -8.52 -46.25
N PHE A 264 18.73 -7.53 -46.62
CA PHE A 264 17.48 -7.25 -45.91
C PHE A 264 16.57 -8.48 -45.89
N VAL A 265 16.35 -9.13 -47.04
CA VAL A 265 15.48 -10.33 -47.14
C VAL A 265 16.00 -11.47 -46.26
N ARG A 266 17.31 -11.70 -46.20
CA ARG A 266 17.91 -12.71 -45.31
C ARG A 266 17.68 -12.37 -43.84
N ASP A 267 18.03 -11.15 -43.42
CA ASP A 267 17.86 -10.71 -42.03
C ASP A 267 16.37 -10.75 -41.62
N ALA A 268 15.47 -10.45 -42.56
CA ALA A 268 14.03 -10.57 -42.39
C ALA A 268 13.61 -12.02 -42.13
N VAL A 269 14.05 -12.98 -42.96
CA VAL A 269 13.75 -14.40 -42.79
C VAL A 269 14.32 -14.95 -41.48
N GLU A 270 15.56 -14.63 -41.13
CA GLU A 270 16.18 -15.05 -39.86
C GLU A 270 15.42 -14.51 -38.64
N THR A 271 14.96 -13.25 -38.70
CA THR A 271 14.14 -12.65 -37.64
C THR A 271 12.79 -13.36 -37.54
N ASN A 272 12.20 -13.74 -38.66
CA ASN A 272 10.95 -14.49 -38.72
C ASN A 272 11.08 -15.91 -38.12
N ASP A 273 12.18 -16.61 -38.41
CA ASP A 273 12.48 -17.93 -37.84
C ASP A 273 12.63 -17.84 -36.31
N ARG A 274 13.30 -16.79 -35.81
CA ARG A 274 13.40 -16.52 -34.36
C ARG A 274 12.03 -16.24 -33.74
N MET A 275 11.18 -15.44 -34.38
CA MET A 275 9.81 -15.21 -33.92
C MET A 275 9.01 -16.52 -33.84
N ASN A 276 9.11 -17.37 -34.86
CA ASN A 276 8.44 -18.66 -34.90
C ASN A 276 8.95 -19.63 -33.81
N GLU A 277 10.23 -19.61 -33.48
CA GLU A 277 10.78 -20.37 -32.35
C GLU A 277 10.20 -19.91 -31.01
N LYS A 278 10.16 -18.59 -30.77
CA LYS A 278 9.57 -18.02 -29.55
C LYS A 278 8.06 -18.28 -29.48
N ALA A 279 7.35 -18.19 -30.61
CA ALA A 279 5.93 -18.52 -30.72
C ALA A 279 5.66 -19.99 -30.35
N LYS A 280 6.54 -20.93 -30.74
CA LYS A 280 6.44 -22.35 -30.32
C LYS A 280 6.64 -22.53 -28.82
N ALA A 281 7.57 -21.78 -28.21
CA ALA A 281 7.77 -21.83 -26.75
C ALA A 281 6.52 -21.34 -25.98
N LEU A 282 5.72 -20.44 -26.57
CA LEU A 282 4.47 -19.94 -26.00
C LEU A 282 3.30 -20.94 -26.06
N LEU A 283 3.33 -21.98 -26.91
CA LEU A 283 2.25 -22.96 -27.11
C LEU A 283 2.03 -23.96 -25.94
N THR A 284 2.71 -23.81 -24.81
CA THR A 284 2.52 -24.73 -23.68
C THR A 284 1.30 -24.34 -22.85
N ASP A 285 0.37 -25.26 -22.66
CA ASP A 285 -0.83 -25.09 -21.82
C ASP A 285 -0.58 -25.32 -20.31
N ASP A 286 0.69 -25.46 -19.90
CA ASP A 286 1.04 -25.66 -18.49
C ASP A 286 0.92 -24.35 -17.72
N LEU A 287 -0.07 -24.29 -16.84
CA LEU A 287 -0.36 -23.15 -15.97
C LEU A 287 0.12 -23.37 -14.52
N GLY A 288 0.79 -24.49 -14.23
CA GLY A 288 1.20 -24.87 -12.88
C GLY A 288 0.06 -25.37 -11.99
N LYS A 289 0.42 -26.21 -11.01
CA LYS A 289 -0.51 -26.96 -10.13
C LYS A 289 -0.54 -26.46 -8.68
N ASP A 290 0.42 -25.60 -8.33
CA ASP A 290 0.60 -24.98 -7.03
C ASP A 290 1.29 -23.62 -7.18
N LEU A 291 1.20 -22.75 -6.18
CA LEU A 291 1.68 -21.37 -6.27
C LEU A 291 3.15 -21.27 -6.69
N ALA A 292 4.02 -22.14 -6.15
CA ALA A 292 5.45 -22.14 -6.48
C ALA A 292 5.69 -22.54 -7.95
N SER A 293 4.96 -23.52 -8.47
CA SER A 293 5.04 -23.92 -9.87
C SER A 293 4.57 -22.82 -10.83
N VAL A 294 3.49 -22.08 -10.50
CA VAL A 294 3.03 -20.95 -11.33
C VAL A 294 4.01 -19.80 -11.30
N GLU A 295 4.55 -19.45 -10.13
CA GLU A 295 5.56 -18.38 -10.01
C GLU A 295 6.84 -18.69 -10.78
N ALA A 296 7.27 -19.96 -10.81
CA ALA A 296 8.40 -20.39 -11.63
C ALA A 296 8.09 -20.26 -13.14
N LEU A 297 6.87 -20.60 -13.57
CA LEU A 297 6.44 -20.43 -14.95
C LEU A 297 6.31 -18.96 -15.36
N ILE A 298 5.88 -18.07 -14.46
CA ILE A 298 5.85 -16.62 -14.67
C ILE A 298 7.27 -16.09 -14.87
N ARG A 299 8.23 -16.45 -14.01
CA ARG A 299 9.63 -16.02 -14.20
C ARG A 299 10.21 -16.49 -15.53
N LYS A 300 9.91 -17.73 -15.93
CA LYS A 300 10.30 -18.26 -17.23
C LYS A 300 9.64 -17.52 -18.40
N HIS A 301 8.40 -17.07 -18.21
CA HIS A 301 7.69 -16.24 -19.20
C HIS A 301 8.28 -14.82 -19.27
N GLU A 302 8.63 -14.19 -18.14
CA GLU A 302 9.32 -12.90 -18.10
C GLU A 302 10.70 -12.96 -18.79
N GLU A 303 11.44 -14.07 -18.65
CA GLU A 303 12.67 -14.32 -19.43
C GLU A 303 12.39 -14.38 -20.94
N LEU A 304 11.28 -15.02 -21.34
CA LEU A 304 10.86 -15.08 -22.73
C LEU A 304 10.39 -13.72 -23.26
N GLU A 305 9.70 -12.89 -22.47
CA GLU A 305 9.33 -11.51 -22.82
C GLU A 305 10.57 -10.65 -23.07
N ARG A 306 11.64 -10.80 -22.27
CA ARG A 306 12.92 -10.10 -22.52
C ARG A 306 13.55 -10.51 -23.85
N ASP A 307 13.48 -11.80 -24.20
CA ASP A 307 13.94 -12.29 -25.50
C ASP A 307 13.10 -11.72 -26.67
N ILE A 308 11.79 -11.55 -26.47
CA ILE A 308 10.86 -10.95 -27.44
C ILE A 308 11.17 -9.44 -27.61
N SER A 309 11.51 -8.71 -26.55
CA SER A 309 11.92 -7.30 -26.65
C SER A 309 13.19 -7.10 -27.49
N ALA A 310 14.11 -8.07 -27.49
CA ALA A 310 15.29 -8.03 -28.36
C ALA A 310 14.94 -8.23 -29.84
N ILE A 311 13.82 -8.91 -30.14
CA ILE A 311 13.28 -9.02 -31.50
C ILE A 311 12.68 -7.68 -31.92
N ASP A 312 11.90 -7.03 -31.05
CA ASP A 312 11.29 -5.71 -31.31
C ASP A 312 12.33 -4.66 -31.76
N ALA A 313 13.45 -4.55 -31.04
CA ALA A 313 14.54 -3.65 -31.43
C ALA A 313 15.17 -3.97 -32.81
N LYS A 314 15.19 -5.25 -33.21
CA LYS A 314 15.64 -5.67 -34.55
C LYS A 314 14.57 -5.39 -35.61
N LEU A 315 13.28 -5.45 -35.26
CA LEU A 315 12.17 -5.07 -36.14
C LEU A 315 12.21 -3.58 -36.48
N GLU A 316 12.46 -2.70 -35.50
CA GLU A 316 12.63 -1.26 -35.77
C GLU A 316 13.77 -0.99 -36.76
N GLN A 317 14.89 -1.71 -36.63
CA GLN A 317 16.02 -1.59 -37.57
C GLN A 317 15.64 -2.07 -38.97
N LEU A 318 14.94 -3.21 -39.08
CA LEU A 318 14.49 -3.76 -40.37
C LEU A 318 13.42 -2.87 -41.01
N ASP A 319 12.53 -2.26 -40.24
CA ASP A 319 11.52 -1.33 -40.74
C ASP A 319 12.17 -0.06 -41.31
N GLN A 320 13.14 0.53 -40.61
CA GLN A 320 13.92 1.66 -41.12
C GLN A 320 14.70 1.29 -42.38
N GLU A 321 15.30 0.10 -42.43
CA GLU A 321 16.03 -0.39 -43.60
C GLU A 321 15.08 -0.64 -44.79
N ALA A 322 13.89 -1.21 -44.55
CA ALA A 322 12.85 -1.40 -45.55
C ALA A 322 12.38 -0.06 -46.14
N GLN A 323 12.05 0.93 -45.28
CA GLN A 323 11.62 2.26 -45.71
C GLN A 323 12.67 2.95 -46.59
N ARG A 324 13.96 2.85 -46.21
CA ARG A 324 15.06 3.37 -47.03
C ARG A 324 15.17 2.65 -48.38
N LEU A 325 15.17 1.32 -48.38
CA LEU A 325 15.34 0.51 -49.60
C LEU A 325 14.16 0.65 -50.57
N ILE A 326 12.94 0.90 -50.08
CA ILE A 326 11.77 1.20 -50.91
C ILE A 326 12.01 2.47 -51.76
N GLY A 327 12.66 3.49 -51.20
CA GLY A 327 12.99 4.72 -51.91
C GLY A 327 14.18 4.57 -52.88
N GLU A 328 15.18 3.78 -52.50
CA GLU A 328 16.43 3.63 -53.26
C GLU A 328 16.34 2.55 -54.37
N GLN A 329 15.48 1.55 -54.23
CA GLN A 329 15.35 0.40 -55.15
C GLN A 329 13.89 0.12 -55.57
N PRO A 330 13.28 0.94 -56.44
CA PRO A 330 11.87 0.81 -56.83
C PRO A 330 11.51 -0.56 -57.45
N ALA A 331 12.44 -1.17 -58.19
CA ALA A 331 12.20 -2.47 -58.83
C ALA A 331 12.01 -3.62 -57.83
N SER A 332 12.54 -3.51 -56.61
CA SER A 332 12.46 -4.52 -55.56
C SER A 332 11.43 -4.17 -54.47
N GLN A 333 10.73 -3.05 -54.60
CA GLN A 333 9.72 -2.58 -53.65
C GLN A 333 8.66 -3.64 -53.31
N PRO A 334 8.07 -4.39 -54.27
CA PRO A 334 7.06 -5.40 -53.94
C PRO A 334 7.59 -6.49 -52.98
N LEU A 335 8.82 -6.95 -53.19
CA LEU A 335 9.46 -7.98 -52.37
C LEU A 335 9.80 -7.45 -50.96
N ILE A 336 10.27 -6.20 -50.87
CA ILE A 336 10.59 -5.57 -49.59
C ILE A 336 9.31 -5.39 -48.76
N VAL A 337 8.23 -4.89 -49.37
CA VAL A 337 6.93 -4.70 -48.71
C VAL A 337 6.29 -6.04 -48.32
N GLU A 338 6.40 -7.07 -49.15
CA GLU A 338 5.95 -8.42 -48.81
C GLU A 338 6.66 -8.94 -47.55
N LYS A 339 7.99 -8.86 -47.50
CA LYS A 339 8.78 -9.32 -46.35
C LYS A 339 8.55 -8.49 -45.09
N GLN A 340 8.37 -7.18 -45.24
CA GLN A 340 8.01 -6.28 -44.13
C GLN A 340 6.63 -6.64 -43.56
N SER A 341 5.64 -6.89 -44.43
CA SER A 341 4.28 -7.27 -44.00
C SER A 341 4.25 -8.62 -43.31
N GLU A 342 4.95 -9.63 -43.85
CA GLU A 342 5.08 -10.97 -43.25
C GLU A 342 5.65 -10.91 -41.83
N ILE A 343 6.67 -10.08 -41.62
CA ILE A 343 7.29 -9.87 -40.32
C ILE A 343 6.34 -9.19 -39.33
N MET A 344 5.64 -8.14 -39.77
CA MET A 344 4.70 -7.40 -38.93
C MET A 344 3.53 -8.28 -38.48
N GLU A 345 2.99 -9.11 -39.37
CA GLU A 345 1.92 -10.06 -39.04
C GLU A 345 2.38 -11.11 -38.01
N ASN A 346 3.58 -11.67 -38.20
CA ASN A 346 4.13 -12.66 -37.25
C ASN A 346 4.51 -12.03 -35.90
N TRP A 347 4.92 -10.76 -35.88
CA TRP A 347 5.12 -9.99 -34.66
C TRP A 347 3.82 -9.78 -33.88
N GLU A 348 2.75 -9.37 -34.57
CA GLU A 348 1.43 -9.18 -33.95
C GLU A 348 0.92 -10.48 -33.32
N GLN A 349 1.04 -11.61 -34.03
CA GLN A 349 0.67 -12.93 -33.50
C GLN A 349 1.54 -13.37 -32.31
N LEU A 350 2.85 -13.10 -32.36
CA LEU A 350 3.77 -13.44 -31.27
C LEU A 350 3.43 -12.66 -30.00
N THR A 351 3.22 -11.35 -30.12
CA THR A 351 2.88 -10.46 -29.01
C THR A 351 1.52 -10.83 -28.41
N GLN A 352 0.50 -11.06 -29.25
CA GLN A 352 -0.81 -11.53 -28.79
C GLN A 352 -0.70 -12.82 -27.97
N ARG A 353 0.06 -13.82 -28.46
CA ARG A 353 0.25 -15.09 -27.73
C ARG A 353 1.03 -14.92 -26.42
N ALA A 354 1.98 -14.00 -26.38
CA ALA A 354 2.72 -13.69 -25.17
C ALA A 354 1.76 -13.11 -24.11
N ASP A 355 0.96 -12.11 -24.49
CA ASP A 355 -0.04 -11.47 -23.63
C ASP A 355 -1.12 -12.46 -23.15
N GLU A 356 -1.65 -13.30 -24.04
CA GLU A 356 -2.64 -14.33 -23.69
C GLU A 356 -2.07 -15.33 -22.66
N ARG A 357 -0.82 -15.77 -22.85
CA ARG A 357 -0.16 -16.67 -21.91
C ARG A 357 0.12 -16.00 -20.57
N LYS A 358 0.54 -14.73 -20.58
CA LYS A 358 0.71 -13.93 -19.37
C LYS A 358 -0.58 -13.85 -18.56
N ALA A 359 -1.68 -13.48 -19.22
CA ALA A 359 -2.99 -13.39 -18.59
C ALA A 359 -3.43 -14.74 -17.99
N ASN A 360 -3.22 -15.86 -18.71
CA ASN A 360 -3.55 -17.19 -18.20
C ASN A 360 -2.67 -17.61 -16.99
N LEU A 361 -1.38 -17.30 -17.01
CA LEU A 361 -0.47 -17.57 -15.88
C LEU A 361 -0.81 -16.71 -14.66
N GLU A 362 -1.19 -15.45 -14.87
CA GLU A 362 -1.64 -14.57 -13.79
C GLU A 362 -2.96 -15.04 -13.17
N GLN A 363 -3.94 -15.42 -13.98
CA GLN A 363 -5.18 -16.06 -13.51
C GLN A 363 -4.88 -17.33 -12.70
N SER A 364 -4.01 -18.20 -13.20
CA SER A 364 -3.56 -19.39 -12.46
C SER A 364 -2.89 -19.03 -11.13
N ARG A 365 -2.06 -17.99 -11.08
CA ARG A 365 -1.41 -17.52 -9.84
C ARG A 365 -2.44 -17.06 -8.83
N GLU A 366 -3.45 -16.31 -9.27
CA GLU A 366 -4.55 -15.86 -8.39
C GLU A 366 -5.34 -17.05 -7.82
N LEU A 367 -5.69 -18.03 -8.67
CA LEU A 367 -6.35 -19.26 -8.23
C LEU A 367 -5.50 -20.03 -7.21
N GLN A 368 -4.23 -20.26 -7.49
CA GLN A 368 -3.36 -21.05 -6.60
C GLN A 368 -3.12 -20.33 -5.27
N ARG A 369 -3.03 -19.00 -5.27
CA ARG A 369 -2.95 -18.20 -4.04
C ARG A 369 -4.23 -18.30 -3.22
N PHE A 370 -5.40 -18.22 -3.88
CA PHE A 370 -6.69 -18.43 -3.23
C PHE A 370 -6.79 -19.84 -2.61
N LEU A 371 -6.44 -20.88 -3.37
CA LEU A 371 -6.50 -22.26 -2.91
C LEU A 371 -5.51 -22.55 -1.77
N ALA A 372 -4.32 -21.94 -1.78
CA ALA A 372 -3.35 -22.07 -0.69
C ALA A 372 -3.90 -21.45 0.61
N ASN A 373 -4.37 -20.21 0.55
CA ASN A 373 -4.96 -19.51 1.71
C ASN A 373 -6.19 -20.26 2.26
N LEU A 374 -7.06 -20.76 1.37
CA LEU A 374 -8.20 -21.58 1.74
C LEU A 374 -7.77 -22.84 2.50
N ARG A 375 -6.75 -23.54 2.00
CA ARG A 375 -6.24 -24.78 2.61
C ARG A 375 -5.66 -24.54 4.00
N ASP A 376 -4.91 -23.45 4.17
CA ASP A 376 -4.35 -23.06 5.47
C ASP A 376 -5.46 -22.70 6.47
N LEU A 377 -6.48 -21.96 6.03
CA LEU A 377 -7.59 -21.58 6.89
C LEU A 377 -8.46 -22.79 7.28
N LEU A 378 -8.71 -23.72 6.36
CA LEU A 378 -9.41 -24.98 6.65
C LEU A 378 -8.62 -25.88 7.60
N ALA A 379 -7.29 -25.97 7.44
CA ALA A 379 -6.42 -26.73 8.34
C ALA A 379 -6.45 -26.16 9.76
N TRP A 380 -6.39 -24.83 9.89
CA TRP A 380 -6.53 -24.15 11.18
C TRP A 380 -7.92 -24.34 11.80
N SER A 381 -9.00 -24.21 11.00
CA SER A 381 -10.38 -24.41 11.47
C SER A 381 -10.56 -25.81 12.07
N LYS A 382 -10.01 -26.82 11.39
CA LYS A 382 -10.00 -28.20 11.88
C LYS A 382 -9.22 -28.35 13.19
N ASP A 383 -8.04 -27.75 13.31
CA ASP A 383 -7.25 -27.81 14.55
C ASP A 383 -7.98 -27.17 15.74
N ILE A 384 -8.63 -26.02 15.55
CA ILE A 384 -9.46 -25.40 16.60
C ILE A 384 -10.65 -26.29 16.94
N HIS A 385 -11.35 -26.82 15.93
CA HIS A 385 -12.46 -27.74 16.16
C HIS A 385 -12.02 -28.93 17.03
N ASP A 386 -10.90 -29.58 16.69
CA ASP A 386 -10.33 -30.69 17.45
C ASP A 386 -9.89 -30.26 18.88
N ARG A 387 -9.47 -29.01 19.08
CA ARG A 387 -9.20 -28.44 20.42
C ARG A 387 -10.48 -28.20 21.22
N LEU A 388 -11.55 -27.70 20.59
CA LEU A 388 -12.84 -27.43 21.24
C LEU A 388 -13.54 -28.71 21.71
N THR A 389 -13.40 -29.81 20.97
CA THR A 389 -14.08 -31.07 21.28
C THR A 389 -13.33 -31.98 22.25
N ARG A 390 -12.06 -31.68 22.55
CA ARG A 390 -11.17 -32.56 23.34
C ARG A 390 -11.42 -32.54 24.84
N ASP A 391 -11.85 -31.39 25.35
CA ASP A 391 -11.93 -31.18 26.79
C ASP A 391 -13.09 -31.98 27.40
N GLU A 392 -12.89 -32.56 28.59
CA GLU A 392 -13.95 -33.21 29.36
C GLU A 392 -14.74 -32.18 30.18
N LEU A 393 -15.82 -32.60 30.84
CA LEU A 393 -16.59 -31.75 31.75
C LEU A 393 -15.92 -31.67 33.12
N ALA A 394 -16.05 -30.51 33.77
CA ALA A 394 -15.42 -30.25 35.05
C ALA A 394 -16.06 -31.05 36.20
N LYS A 395 -15.23 -31.45 37.16
CA LYS A 395 -15.63 -32.16 38.38
C LYS A 395 -15.64 -31.26 39.62
N SER A 396 -15.27 -29.99 39.46
CA SER A 396 -15.27 -28.98 40.51
C SER A 396 -15.51 -27.58 39.94
N VAL A 397 -15.90 -26.63 40.79
CA VAL A 397 -16.11 -25.23 40.38
C VAL A 397 -14.83 -24.59 39.79
N PRO A 398 -13.64 -24.71 40.42
CA PRO A 398 -12.41 -24.10 39.86
C PRO A 398 -12.00 -24.70 38.51
N GLU A 399 -12.18 -26.01 38.33
CA GLU A 399 -11.92 -26.67 37.04
C GLU A 399 -12.90 -26.18 35.96
N ALA A 400 -14.17 -25.94 36.32
CA ALA A 400 -15.18 -25.42 35.40
C ALA A 400 -14.88 -23.98 34.97
N GLU A 401 -14.45 -23.13 35.91
CA GLU A 401 -14.02 -21.75 35.64
C GLU A 401 -12.80 -21.72 34.71
N SER A 402 -11.78 -22.57 34.96
CA SER A 402 -10.60 -22.67 34.10
C SER A 402 -10.92 -23.17 32.68
N LEU A 403 -11.84 -24.13 32.55
CA LEU A 403 -12.30 -24.60 31.23
C LEU A 403 -13.08 -23.52 30.47
N LEU A 404 -13.91 -22.73 31.16
CA LEU A 404 -14.62 -21.59 30.58
C LEU A 404 -13.65 -20.50 30.12
N GLU A 405 -12.63 -20.17 30.91
CA GLU A 405 -11.59 -19.20 30.55
C GLU A 405 -10.84 -19.64 29.28
N ARG A 406 -10.34 -20.88 29.23
CA ARG A 406 -9.67 -21.43 28.04
C ARG A 406 -10.60 -21.52 26.82
N HIS A 407 -11.89 -21.75 27.02
CA HIS A 407 -12.88 -21.75 25.94
C HIS A 407 -13.14 -20.33 25.39
N GLN A 408 -13.04 -19.30 26.24
CA GLN A 408 -13.07 -17.90 25.82
C GLN A 408 -11.78 -17.47 25.10
N GLU A 409 -10.62 -17.95 25.53
CA GLU A 409 -9.36 -17.73 24.77
C GLU A 409 -9.47 -18.27 23.34
N ARG A 410 -10.03 -19.48 23.18
CA ARG A 410 -10.30 -20.07 21.86
C ARG A 410 -11.32 -19.25 21.06
N LYS A 411 -12.29 -18.60 21.71
CA LYS A 411 -13.20 -17.66 21.04
C LYS A 411 -12.42 -16.47 20.46
N GLY A 412 -11.50 -15.91 21.25
CA GLY A 412 -10.60 -14.86 20.80
C GLY A 412 -9.75 -15.29 19.58
N GLU A 413 -9.22 -16.52 19.57
CA GLU A 413 -8.52 -17.08 18.40
C GLU A 413 -9.41 -17.17 17.15
N ILE A 414 -10.69 -17.52 17.32
CA ILE A 414 -11.68 -17.61 16.23
C ILE A 414 -12.01 -16.22 15.70
N ASP A 415 -12.33 -15.28 16.59
CA ASP A 415 -12.73 -13.91 16.23
C ASP A 415 -11.59 -13.16 15.54
N ALA A 416 -10.34 -13.35 15.98
CA ALA A 416 -9.18 -12.76 15.33
C ALA A 416 -8.95 -13.26 13.89
N ARG A 417 -9.51 -14.42 13.52
CA ARG A 417 -9.40 -15.00 12.16
C ARG A 417 -10.68 -14.87 11.34
N ASP A 418 -11.76 -14.32 11.89
CA ASP A 418 -13.02 -14.10 11.18
C ASP A 418 -12.85 -13.18 9.96
N GLU A 419 -11.98 -12.16 10.07
CA GLU A 419 -11.62 -11.29 8.97
C GLU A 419 -10.96 -12.06 7.81
N ASN A 420 -10.21 -13.14 8.10
CA ASN A 420 -9.58 -13.97 7.07
C ASN A 420 -10.61 -14.81 6.30
N PHE A 421 -11.65 -15.33 6.97
CA PHE A 421 -12.77 -15.98 6.28
C PHE A 421 -13.47 -15.01 5.33
N THR A 422 -13.70 -13.79 5.80
CA THR A 422 -14.32 -12.73 5.00
C THR A 422 -13.46 -12.35 3.79
N LYS A 423 -12.16 -12.10 3.98
CA LYS A 423 -11.22 -11.78 2.89
C LYS A 423 -11.12 -12.89 1.83
N ILE A 424 -11.04 -14.15 2.25
CA ILE A 424 -10.98 -15.29 1.30
C ILE A 424 -12.31 -15.42 0.56
N LYS A 425 -13.44 -15.24 1.26
CA LYS A 425 -14.77 -15.25 0.64
C LYS A 425 -14.92 -14.16 -0.41
N GLU A 426 -14.62 -12.91 -0.05
CA GLU A 426 -14.67 -11.75 -0.95
C GLU A 426 -13.77 -11.95 -2.18
N LYS A 427 -12.53 -12.43 -1.97
CA LYS A 427 -11.62 -12.70 -3.09
C LYS A 427 -12.14 -13.81 -4.00
N GLY A 428 -12.71 -14.87 -3.44
CA GLY A 428 -13.32 -15.93 -4.24
C GLY A 428 -14.55 -15.44 -5.02
N GLU A 429 -15.43 -14.64 -4.40
CA GLU A 429 -16.60 -14.07 -5.07
C GLU A 429 -16.19 -13.07 -6.17
N GLU A 430 -15.12 -12.31 -5.97
CA GLU A 430 -14.51 -11.45 -7.00
C GLU A 430 -14.03 -12.28 -8.20
N LEU A 431 -13.29 -13.36 -7.96
CA LEU A 431 -12.80 -14.26 -9.03
C LEU A 431 -13.96 -14.90 -9.81
N VAL A 432 -15.05 -15.27 -9.13
CA VAL A 432 -16.27 -15.78 -9.79
C VAL A 432 -16.94 -14.69 -10.62
N ARG A 433 -17.06 -13.46 -10.10
CA ARG A 433 -17.65 -12.32 -10.82
C ARG A 433 -16.84 -11.92 -12.06
N ALA A 434 -15.52 -12.07 -11.99
CA ALA A 434 -14.60 -11.86 -13.09
C ALA A 434 -14.61 -12.98 -14.15
N ALA A 435 -15.51 -13.98 -14.02
CA ALA A 435 -15.61 -15.12 -14.92
C ALA A 435 -14.30 -15.91 -15.08
N HIS A 436 -13.54 -16.04 -13.98
CA HIS A 436 -12.32 -16.84 -13.95
C HIS A 436 -12.56 -18.26 -14.45
N TYR A 437 -11.63 -18.87 -15.19
CA TYR A 437 -11.82 -20.19 -15.82
C TYR A 437 -12.20 -21.30 -14.84
N ALA A 438 -11.75 -21.19 -13.58
CA ALA A 438 -12.06 -22.11 -12.47
C ALA A 438 -13.24 -21.65 -11.58
N ALA A 439 -14.11 -20.74 -12.04
CA ALA A 439 -15.18 -20.16 -11.23
C ALA A 439 -16.10 -21.21 -10.58
N SER A 440 -16.42 -22.31 -11.27
CA SER A 440 -17.23 -23.40 -10.70
C SER A 440 -16.54 -24.11 -9.53
N GLU A 441 -15.22 -24.33 -9.62
CA GLU A 441 -14.45 -24.90 -8.51
C GLU A 441 -14.39 -23.91 -7.35
N ILE A 442 -14.05 -22.65 -7.61
CA ILE A 442 -13.98 -21.60 -6.59
C ILE A 442 -15.32 -21.50 -5.84
N GLN A 443 -16.44 -21.47 -6.55
CA GLN A 443 -17.77 -21.41 -5.93
C GLN A 443 -18.03 -22.61 -5.01
N SER A 444 -17.68 -23.82 -5.45
CA SER A 444 -17.81 -25.03 -4.61
C SER A 444 -16.93 -24.94 -3.36
N ARG A 445 -15.69 -24.43 -3.48
CA ARG A 445 -14.78 -24.23 -2.35
C ARG A 445 -15.29 -23.19 -1.37
N LEU A 446 -15.92 -22.11 -1.85
CA LEU A 446 -16.52 -21.07 -1.01
C LEU A 446 -17.70 -21.58 -0.20
N VAL A 447 -18.55 -22.42 -0.79
CA VAL A 447 -19.65 -23.08 -0.06
C VAL A 447 -19.08 -23.95 1.06
N GLY A 448 -18.08 -24.79 0.76
CA GLY A 448 -17.43 -25.61 1.78
C GLY A 448 -16.76 -24.78 2.89
N LEU A 449 -16.15 -23.64 2.55
CA LEU A 449 -15.56 -22.72 3.54
C LEU A 449 -16.64 -22.14 4.46
N ALA A 450 -17.78 -21.73 3.91
CA ALA A 450 -18.89 -21.19 4.68
C ALA A 450 -19.50 -22.23 5.62
N GLU A 451 -19.67 -23.47 5.15
CA GLU A 451 -20.14 -24.60 5.96
C GLU A 451 -19.17 -24.90 7.12
N GLU A 452 -17.87 -24.93 6.84
CA GLU A 452 -16.83 -25.17 7.84
C GLU A 452 -16.76 -24.05 8.89
N HIS A 453 -16.90 -22.79 8.45
CA HIS A 453 -16.93 -21.65 9.36
C HIS A 453 -18.17 -21.69 10.28
N ALA A 454 -19.36 -21.95 9.71
CA ALA A 454 -20.59 -22.10 10.47
C ALA A 454 -20.51 -23.27 11.46
N ARG A 455 -19.92 -24.40 11.03
CA ARG A 455 -19.70 -25.58 11.89
C ARG A 455 -18.79 -25.26 13.07
N LEU A 456 -17.71 -24.50 12.85
CA LEU A 456 -16.79 -24.09 13.90
C LEU A 456 -17.49 -23.23 14.96
N LEU A 457 -18.22 -22.19 14.54
CA LEU A 457 -18.97 -21.30 15.43
C LEU A 457 -20.05 -22.05 16.21
N GLU A 458 -20.79 -22.94 15.56
CA GLU A 458 -21.81 -23.74 16.22
C GLU A 458 -21.20 -24.75 17.22
N THR A 459 -20.06 -25.35 16.90
CA THR A 459 -19.32 -26.24 17.82
C THR A 459 -18.88 -25.47 19.06
N TRP A 460 -18.32 -24.26 18.88
CA TRP A 460 -17.95 -23.39 19.99
C TRP A 460 -19.16 -23.02 20.86
N ARG A 461 -20.29 -22.65 20.23
CA ARG A 461 -21.53 -22.25 20.94
C ARG A 461 -22.10 -23.40 21.77
N LYS A 462 -22.26 -24.59 21.16
CA LYS A 462 -22.75 -25.79 21.87
C LYS A 462 -21.84 -26.14 23.04
N ARG A 463 -20.52 -26.02 22.86
CA ARG A 463 -19.56 -26.32 23.92
C ARG A 463 -19.57 -25.28 25.04
N GLN A 464 -19.78 -23.99 24.71
CA GLN A 464 -19.96 -22.92 25.70
C GLN A 464 -21.20 -23.17 26.58
N GLU A 465 -22.33 -23.53 25.96
CA GLU A 465 -23.56 -23.90 26.67
C GLU A 465 -23.32 -25.07 27.64
N LEU A 466 -22.65 -26.12 27.15
CA LEU A 466 -22.32 -27.29 27.97
C LEU A 466 -21.38 -26.95 29.14
N PHE A 467 -20.37 -26.10 28.94
CA PHE A 467 -19.46 -25.68 30.02
C PHE A 467 -20.16 -24.79 31.06
N LEU A 468 -21.05 -23.89 30.64
CA LEU A 468 -21.85 -23.08 31.57
C LEU A 468 -22.83 -23.93 32.39
N GLN A 469 -23.45 -24.93 31.76
CA GLN A 469 -24.27 -25.92 32.45
C GLN A 469 -23.41 -26.70 33.46
N SER A 470 -22.26 -27.24 33.03
CA SER A 470 -21.32 -27.94 33.91
C SER A 470 -20.87 -27.09 35.10
N HIS A 471 -20.55 -25.82 34.90
CA HIS A 471 -20.20 -24.91 35.99
C HIS A 471 -21.36 -24.73 36.98
N SER A 472 -22.56 -24.44 36.49
CA SER A 472 -23.73 -24.25 37.33
C SER A 472 -24.10 -25.51 38.13
N PHE A 473 -23.91 -26.69 37.53
CA PHE A 473 -24.06 -27.97 38.23
C PHE A 473 -23.06 -28.14 39.37
N GLN A 474 -21.77 -27.82 39.14
CA GLN A 474 -20.74 -27.92 40.18
C GLN A 474 -20.99 -26.92 41.33
N VAL A 475 -21.50 -25.73 41.03
CA VAL A 475 -21.93 -24.75 42.06
C VAL A 475 -23.09 -25.32 42.88
N PHE A 476 -24.10 -25.92 42.23
CA PHE A 476 -25.22 -26.56 42.90
C PHE A 476 -24.77 -27.71 43.83
N LEU A 477 -23.87 -28.58 43.34
CA LEU A 477 -23.35 -29.69 44.13
C LEU A 477 -22.60 -29.21 45.38
N ARG A 478 -21.72 -28.21 45.23
CA ARG A 478 -21.00 -27.58 46.35
C ARG A 478 -21.97 -27.03 47.40
N ASP A 479 -22.98 -26.28 46.97
CA ASP A 479 -23.93 -25.65 47.88
C ASP A 479 -24.81 -26.70 48.59
N ALA A 480 -25.25 -27.73 47.87
CA ALA A 480 -25.98 -28.86 48.45
C ALA A 480 -25.13 -29.61 49.51
N GLU A 481 -23.85 -29.88 49.22
CA GLU A 481 -22.93 -30.54 50.17
C GLU A 481 -22.70 -29.71 51.43
N GLN A 482 -22.56 -28.38 51.31
CA GLN A 482 -22.47 -27.47 52.45
C GLN A 482 -23.74 -27.51 53.32
N ARG A 483 -24.93 -27.65 52.71
CA ARG A 483 -26.18 -27.78 53.48
C ARG A 483 -26.27 -29.12 54.18
N GLU A 484 -25.90 -30.21 53.53
CA GLU A 484 -25.95 -31.54 54.14
C GLU A 484 -24.98 -31.71 55.31
N THR A 485 -23.76 -31.16 55.18
CA THR A 485 -22.78 -31.16 56.28
C THR A 485 -23.29 -30.36 57.48
N TRP A 486 -23.95 -29.22 57.25
CA TRP A 486 -24.60 -28.46 58.32
C TRP A 486 -25.77 -29.23 58.95
N ILE A 487 -26.68 -29.82 58.15
CA ILE A 487 -27.81 -30.63 58.64
C ILE A 487 -27.29 -31.78 59.51
N THR A 488 -26.26 -32.49 59.05
CA THR A 488 -25.64 -33.61 59.79
C THR A 488 -25.13 -33.17 61.16
N THR A 489 -24.56 -31.98 61.25
CA THR A 489 -24.07 -31.41 62.52
C THR A 489 -25.24 -31.11 63.48
N GLN A 490 -26.38 -30.62 62.97
CA GLN A 490 -27.56 -30.33 63.79
C GLN A 490 -28.34 -31.58 64.20
N GLU A 491 -28.43 -32.59 63.33
CA GLU A 491 -29.01 -33.90 63.64
C GLU A 491 -28.32 -34.52 64.87
N ALA A 492 -26.99 -34.36 64.98
CA ALA A 492 -26.24 -34.81 66.15
C ALA A 492 -26.61 -34.06 67.44
N PHE A 493 -26.86 -32.74 67.39
CA PHE A 493 -27.31 -31.95 68.54
C PHE A 493 -28.71 -32.37 69.05
N LEU A 494 -29.62 -32.67 68.13
CA LEU A 494 -30.99 -33.08 68.47
C LEU A 494 -31.11 -34.53 68.97
N SER A 495 -30.04 -35.33 68.87
CA SER A 495 -30.02 -36.71 69.39
C SER A 495 -30.10 -36.83 70.92
N ASN A 496 -29.90 -35.73 71.66
CA ASN A 496 -30.03 -35.70 73.11
C ASN A 496 -31.52 -35.59 73.52
N GLU A 497 -32.06 -36.63 74.15
CA GLU A 497 -33.47 -36.73 74.56
C GLU A 497 -33.79 -36.28 75.99
N ASP A 498 -32.80 -35.74 76.71
CA ASP A 498 -32.94 -35.26 78.10
C ASP A 498 -34.03 -34.17 78.22
N ALA A 499 -34.92 -34.35 79.19
CA ALA A 499 -36.10 -33.53 79.43
C ALA A 499 -36.10 -32.82 80.80
N GLY A 500 -35.03 -32.96 81.61
CA GLY A 500 -34.91 -32.35 82.94
C GLY A 500 -35.73 -33.06 84.04
N ASP A 501 -35.27 -32.96 85.29
CA ASP A 501 -35.84 -33.59 86.48
C ASP A 501 -36.36 -32.58 87.53
N SER A 502 -36.23 -31.29 87.22
CA SER A 502 -36.59 -30.16 88.08
C SER A 502 -36.94 -28.93 87.25
N LEU A 503 -37.74 -28.01 87.79
CA LEU A 503 -38.17 -26.77 87.11
C LEU A 503 -37.00 -25.99 86.50
N ASP A 504 -35.93 -25.76 87.27
CA ASP A 504 -34.73 -25.03 86.81
C ASP A 504 -33.99 -25.75 85.66
N SER A 505 -33.91 -27.09 85.72
CA SER A 505 -33.26 -27.89 84.68
C SER A 505 -34.03 -27.86 83.36
N VAL A 506 -35.36 -27.88 83.41
CA VAL A 506 -36.26 -27.83 82.26
C VAL A 506 -36.19 -26.44 81.59
N GLU A 507 -36.21 -25.36 82.38
CA GLU A 507 -36.07 -23.98 81.85
C GLU A 507 -34.74 -23.78 81.13
N ALA A 508 -33.63 -24.29 81.68
CA ALA A 508 -32.33 -24.20 81.04
C ALA A 508 -32.27 -24.97 79.70
N LEU A 509 -32.92 -26.14 79.62
CA LEU A 509 -33.02 -26.93 78.39
C LEU A 509 -33.93 -26.26 77.35
N ILE A 510 -35.06 -25.66 77.76
CA ILE A 510 -35.94 -24.86 76.90
C ILE A 510 -35.17 -23.69 76.30
N LYS A 511 -34.40 -22.95 77.10
CA LYS A 511 -33.59 -21.83 76.62
C LYS A 511 -32.56 -22.25 75.57
N LYS A 512 -31.82 -23.35 75.83
CA LYS A 512 -30.86 -23.90 74.84
C LYS A 512 -31.55 -24.33 73.54
N HIS A 513 -32.77 -24.86 73.63
CA HIS A 513 -33.55 -25.23 72.44
C HIS A 513 -34.04 -24.01 71.65
N GLN A 514 -34.48 -22.95 72.32
CA GLN A 514 -34.86 -21.70 71.67
C GLN A 514 -33.67 -21.04 70.94
N ASP A 515 -32.47 -21.11 71.51
CA ASP A 515 -31.26 -20.62 70.85
C ASP A 515 -30.91 -21.46 69.59
N PHE A 516 -31.16 -22.77 69.64
CA PHE A 516 -31.08 -23.65 68.47
C PHE A 516 -32.11 -23.27 67.39
N GLU A 517 -33.38 -23.05 67.75
CA GLU A 517 -34.44 -22.66 66.80
C GLU A 517 -34.14 -21.32 66.10
N LYS A 518 -33.58 -20.35 66.83
CA LYS A 518 -33.09 -19.09 66.23
C LYS A 518 -32.00 -19.33 65.18
N SER A 519 -31.13 -20.32 65.39
CA SER A 519 -30.09 -20.68 64.41
C SER A 519 -30.62 -21.47 63.20
N LEU A 520 -31.79 -22.11 63.34
CA LEU A 520 -32.46 -22.89 62.31
C LEU A 520 -33.16 -22.01 61.27
N ALA A 521 -33.72 -20.86 61.68
CA ALA A 521 -34.52 -19.98 60.81
C ALA A 521 -33.77 -19.40 59.58
N PRO A 522 -32.54 -18.84 59.70
CA PRO A 522 -31.80 -18.32 58.53
C PRO A 522 -31.40 -19.40 57.51
N GLN A 523 -31.48 -20.68 57.88
CA GLN A 523 -31.12 -21.80 57.00
C GLN A 523 -32.28 -22.17 56.07
N GLY A 524 -33.52 -21.85 56.45
CA GLY A 524 -34.68 -21.99 55.56
C GLY A 524 -34.56 -21.12 54.31
N GLU A 525 -34.12 -19.87 54.44
CA GLU A 525 -33.86 -18.98 53.29
C GLU A 525 -32.75 -19.53 52.38
N LYS A 526 -31.69 -20.07 52.97
CA LYS A 526 -30.57 -20.68 52.22
C LYS A 526 -30.95 -22.00 51.54
N LEU A 527 -31.91 -22.75 52.08
CA LEU A 527 -32.49 -23.93 51.44
C LEU A 527 -33.39 -23.53 50.29
N ASN A 528 -34.23 -22.51 50.48
CA ASN A 528 -35.07 -21.96 49.42
C ASN A 528 -34.22 -21.42 48.26
N ALA A 529 -33.10 -20.74 48.54
CA ALA A 529 -32.15 -20.32 47.52
C ALA A 529 -31.59 -21.52 46.70
N LEU A 530 -31.28 -22.64 47.36
CA LEU A 530 -30.85 -23.88 46.70
C LEU A 530 -31.98 -24.49 45.84
N GLU A 531 -33.21 -24.47 46.33
CA GLU A 531 -34.39 -24.94 45.58
C GLU A 531 -34.67 -24.08 44.35
N VAL A 532 -34.66 -22.75 44.48
CA VAL A 532 -34.82 -21.81 43.37
C VAL A 532 -33.71 -22.01 42.34
N PHE A 533 -32.45 -22.16 42.80
CA PHE A 533 -31.33 -22.43 41.90
C PHE A 533 -31.50 -23.76 41.16
N SER A 534 -31.94 -24.81 41.85
CA SER A 534 -32.22 -26.11 41.22
C SER A 534 -33.38 -26.05 40.22
N GLN A 535 -34.45 -25.28 40.50
CA GLN A 535 -35.57 -25.09 39.58
C GLN A 535 -35.14 -24.35 38.33
N LYS A 536 -34.26 -23.36 38.47
CA LYS A 536 -33.66 -22.66 37.33
C LYS A 536 -32.91 -23.63 36.43
N LEU A 537 -32.07 -24.51 36.98
CA LEU A 537 -31.35 -25.52 36.20
C LEU A 537 -32.30 -26.47 35.46
N LEU A 538 -33.41 -26.88 36.09
CA LEU A 538 -34.41 -27.75 35.46
C LEU A 538 -35.19 -27.05 34.36
N ALA A 539 -35.55 -25.77 34.55
CA ALA A 539 -36.25 -24.97 33.55
C ALA A 539 -35.39 -24.73 32.30
N GLU A 540 -34.06 -24.63 32.48
CA GLU A 540 -33.09 -24.49 31.39
C GLU A 540 -32.77 -25.82 30.68
N GLY A 541 -33.38 -26.94 31.09
CA GLY A 541 -33.16 -28.25 30.44
C GLY A 541 -31.77 -28.84 30.67
N HIS A 542 -31.20 -28.63 31.86
CA HIS A 542 -29.85 -29.04 32.21
C HIS A 542 -29.59 -30.55 31.97
N TYR A 543 -28.41 -30.90 31.42
CA TYR A 543 -28.08 -32.29 31.05
C TYR A 543 -28.13 -33.30 32.21
N GLU A 544 -27.81 -32.87 33.44
CA GLU A 544 -27.91 -33.65 34.69
C GLU A 544 -29.19 -33.37 35.52
N SER A 545 -30.32 -33.09 34.86
CA SER A 545 -31.57 -32.75 35.55
C SER A 545 -32.02 -33.78 36.60
N GLU A 546 -31.83 -35.08 36.33
CA GLU A 546 -32.22 -36.16 37.25
C GLU A 546 -31.38 -36.14 38.54
N ALA A 547 -30.06 -35.91 38.41
CA ALA A 547 -29.16 -35.79 39.56
C ALA A 547 -29.50 -34.55 40.41
N VAL A 548 -29.81 -33.41 39.76
CA VAL A 548 -30.24 -32.18 40.44
C VAL A 548 -31.52 -32.40 41.25
N VAL A 549 -32.55 -33.02 40.67
CA VAL A 549 -33.81 -33.35 41.36
C VAL A 549 -33.57 -34.26 42.56
N THR A 550 -32.83 -35.35 42.35
CA THR A 550 -32.56 -36.35 43.39
C THR A 550 -31.85 -35.71 44.57
N ARG A 551 -30.81 -34.91 44.31
CA ARG A 551 -30.02 -34.25 45.34
C ARG A 551 -30.82 -33.20 46.08
N ARG A 552 -31.54 -32.32 45.37
CA ARG A 552 -32.44 -31.31 45.97
C ARG A 552 -33.43 -31.96 46.93
N ASN A 553 -34.16 -32.98 46.46
CA ASN A 553 -35.17 -33.66 47.26
C ASN A 553 -34.56 -34.28 48.52
N THR A 554 -33.35 -34.84 48.42
CA THR A 554 -32.64 -35.40 49.58
C THR A 554 -32.35 -34.33 50.64
N VAL A 555 -31.81 -33.18 50.25
CA VAL A 555 -31.51 -32.08 51.19
C VAL A 555 -32.79 -31.54 51.84
N VAL A 556 -33.82 -31.30 51.04
CA VAL A 556 -35.11 -30.75 51.49
C VAL A 556 -35.82 -31.70 52.46
N GLN A 557 -35.86 -33.00 52.14
CA GLN A 557 -36.46 -34.00 53.02
C GLN A 557 -35.70 -34.13 54.35
N ARG A 558 -34.36 -34.09 54.33
CA ARG A 558 -33.56 -34.12 55.55
C ARG A 558 -33.79 -32.87 56.42
N TYR A 559 -33.91 -31.69 55.83
CA TYR A 559 -34.22 -30.47 56.57
C TYR A 559 -35.64 -30.49 57.17
N ALA A 560 -36.64 -30.95 56.41
CA ALA A 560 -38.01 -31.12 56.93
C ALA A 560 -38.05 -32.09 58.12
N ARG A 561 -37.32 -33.21 58.03
CA ARG A 561 -37.18 -34.15 59.15
C ARG A 561 -36.49 -33.52 60.37
N LEU A 562 -35.48 -32.67 60.17
CA LEU A 562 -34.82 -31.95 61.24
C LEU A 562 -35.78 -30.99 61.96
N GLN A 563 -36.63 -30.27 61.21
CA GLN A 563 -37.70 -29.43 61.78
C GLN A 563 -38.68 -30.26 62.61
N GLU A 564 -39.15 -31.40 62.10
CA GLU A 564 -40.07 -32.28 62.82
C GLU A 564 -39.46 -32.79 64.15
N ILE A 565 -38.18 -33.19 64.13
CA ILE A 565 -37.48 -33.63 65.35
C ILE A 565 -37.33 -32.46 66.34
N SER A 566 -37.04 -31.25 65.86
CA SER A 566 -36.97 -30.04 66.69
C SER A 566 -38.30 -29.76 67.38
N GLU A 567 -39.40 -29.69 66.62
CA GLU A 567 -40.74 -29.43 67.16
C GLU A 567 -41.16 -30.48 68.19
N ARG A 568 -40.86 -31.76 67.92
CA ARG A 568 -41.14 -32.84 68.87
C ARG A 568 -40.38 -32.66 70.17
N ARG A 569 -39.13 -32.19 70.12
CA ARG A 569 -38.32 -31.89 71.31
C ARG A 569 -38.87 -30.67 72.07
N ALA A 570 -39.27 -29.61 71.36
CA ALA A 570 -39.92 -28.44 71.97
C ALA A 570 -41.18 -28.84 72.76
N ARG A 571 -42.06 -29.67 72.15
CA ARG A 571 -43.27 -30.20 72.81
C ARG A 571 -42.93 -31.02 74.04
N LYS A 572 -41.96 -31.95 73.94
CA LYS A 572 -41.53 -32.79 75.07
C LYS A 572 -40.99 -31.95 76.25
N LEU A 573 -40.23 -30.89 75.97
CA LEU A 573 -39.72 -29.99 77.01
C LEU A 573 -40.84 -29.14 77.64
N ALA A 574 -41.81 -28.68 76.86
CA ALA A 574 -42.97 -27.95 77.36
C ALA A 574 -43.88 -28.84 78.23
N ASP A 575 -44.07 -30.10 77.84
CA ASP A 575 -44.81 -31.10 78.62
C ASP A 575 -44.08 -31.39 79.94
N SER A 576 -42.76 -31.58 79.92
CA SER A 576 -41.95 -31.73 81.13
C SER A 576 -42.13 -30.56 82.11
N MET A 577 -42.20 -29.32 81.59
CA MET A 577 -42.46 -28.13 82.41
C MET A 577 -43.82 -28.17 83.13
N LYS A 578 -44.88 -28.58 82.41
CA LYS A 578 -46.23 -28.73 82.99
C LYS A 578 -46.27 -29.80 84.08
N PHE A 579 -45.58 -30.92 83.86
CA PHE A 579 -45.48 -32.00 84.83
C PHE A 579 -44.79 -31.57 86.14
N GLN A 580 -43.69 -30.83 86.04
CA GLN A 580 -42.99 -30.32 87.22
C GLN A 580 -43.83 -29.30 88.01
N HIS A 581 -44.65 -28.49 87.33
CA HIS A 581 -45.63 -27.61 88.00
C HIS A 581 -46.73 -28.39 88.72
N PHE A 582 -47.28 -29.43 88.08
CA PHE A 582 -48.31 -30.28 88.69
C PHE A 582 -47.84 -30.94 89.99
N LEU A 583 -46.61 -31.50 90.01
CA LEU A 583 -46.07 -32.15 91.20
C LEU A 583 -45.97 -31.20 92.41
N ARG A 584 -45.52 -29.95 92.17
CA ARG A 584 -45.47 -28.91 93.21
C ARG A 584 -46.87 -28.63 93.80
N ASP A 585 -47.87 -28.48 92.94
CA ASP A 585 -49.21 -28.08 93.37
C ASP A 585 -49.94 -29.20 94.14
N VAL A 586 -49.67 -30.47 93.82
CA VAL A 586 -50.14 -31.63 94.61
C VAL A 586 -49.53 -31.64 96.00
N ASP A 587 -48.21 -31.48 96.11
CA ASP A 587 -47.50 -31.51 97.39
C ASP A 587 -47.98 -30.41 98.36
N GLU A 588 -48.28 -29.22 97.84
CA GLU A 588 -48.85 -28.13 98.64
C GLU A 588 -50.29 -28.42 99.12
N ALA A 589 -51.11 -29.08 98.32
CA ALA A 589 -52.49 -29.43 98.67
C ALA A 589 -52.56 -30.52 99.75
N GLU A 590 -51.74 -31.56 99.64
CA GLU A 590 -51.66 -32.65 100.63
C GLU A 590 -51.25 -32.12 102.01
N SER A 591 -50.28 -31.20 102.08
CA SER A 591 -49.84 -30.62 103.34
C SER A 591 -50.96 -29.88 104.10
N TRP A 592 -51.93 -29.28 103.39
CA TRP A 592 -53.05 -28.57 104.01
C TRP A 592 -54.14 -29.52 104.55
N ILE A 593 -54.43 -30.61 103.83
CA ILE A 593 -55.47 -31.57 104.24
C ILE A 593 -55.12 -32.23 105.58
N VAL A 594 -53.84 -32.57 105.78
CA VAL A 594 -53.32 -33.16 107.02
C VAL A 594 -53.55 -32.24 108.23
N GLU A 595 -53.45 -30.92 108.07
CA GLU A 595 -53.65 -29.95 109.15
C GLU A 595 -55.11 -29.93 109.67
N LYS A 596 -56.10 -29.91 108.76
CA LYS A 596 -57.53 -29.72 109.09
C LYS A 596 -58.25 -30.95 109.62
N MET A 597 -57.73 -32.15 109.37
CA MET A 597 -58.28 -33.42 109.88
C MET A 597 -58.38 -33.47 111.42
N THR A 598 -57.53 -32.71 112.11
CA THR A 598 -57.52 -32.61 113.58
C THR A 598 -58.76 -31.93 114.16
N VAL A 599 -59.43 -31.04 113.42
CA VAL A 599 -60.57 -30.23 113.90
C VAL A 599 -61.92 -30.94 113.76
N ALA A 600 -62.07 -31.82 112.76
CA ALA A 600 -63.32 -32.50 112.46
C ALA A 600 -63.73 -33.57 113.50
N SER A 601 -62.86 -33.94 114.45
CA SER A 601 -63.07 -35.05 115.39
C SER A 601 -63.53 -34.65 116.82
N ASP A 602 -64.09 -33.44 117.02
CA ASP A 602 -64.53 -32.90 118.33
C ASP A 602 -66.03 -33.15 118.69
N GLU A 603 -66.34 -33.61 119.93
CA GLU A 603 -67.66 -34.15 120.36
C GLU A 603 -68.57 -33.22 121.22
N SER A 604 -68.40 -31.89 121.17
CA SER A 604 -69.04 -30.92 122.09
C SER A 604 -70.55 -30.57 121.87
N TYR A 605 -71.34 -31.36 121.11
CA TYR A 605 -72.69 -30.98 120.59
C TYR A 605 -73.93 -31.35 121.44
N ARG A 606 -73.81 -31.88 122.66
CA ARG A 606 -74.95 -32.45 123.45
C ARG A 606 -75.70 -31.48 124.41
N ASP A 607 -75.55 -30.16 124.28
CA ASP A 607 -76.10 -29.17 125.24
C ASP A 607 -76.97 -28.09 124.52
N PRO A 608 -78.26 -27.88 124.90
CA PRO A 608 -79.25 -27.10 124.16
C PRO A 608 -79.16 -25.57 124.31
N THR A 609 -78.25 -25.07 125.14
CA THR A 609 -77.98 -23.63 125.22
C THR A 609 -77.11 -23.18 124.04
N ASN A 610 -77.49 -22.08 123.37
CA ASN A 610 -76.81 -21.54 122.18
C ASN A 610 -76.87 -22.42 120.90
N LEU A 611 -78.04 -22.98 120.58
CA LEU A 611 -78.27 -23.78 119.37
C LEU A 611 -77.87 -23.06 118.07
N GLN A 612 -78.17 -21.76 117.96
CA GLN A 612 -77.77 -20.90 116.84
C GLN A 612 -76.24 -20.77 116.71
N SER A 613 -75.51 -20.56 117.82
CA SER A 613 -74.05 -20.39 117.81
C SER A 613 -73.30 -21.70 117.51
N LYS A 614 -73.84 -22.85 117.96
CA LYS A 614 -73.31 -24.18 117.65
C LYS A 614 -73.57 -24.57 116.19
N LEU A 615 -74.73 -24.24 115.62
CA LEU A 615 -74.97 -24.30 114.17
C LEU A 615 -74.04 -23.37 113.38
N GLN A 616 -73.79 -22.16 113.88
CA GLN A 616 -72.98 -21.14 113.20
C GLN A 616 -71.48 -21.50 113.15
N LYS A 617 -70.90 -22.06 114.23
CA LYS A 617 -69.50 -22.54 114.23
C LYS A 617 -69.30 -23.77 113.33
N HIS A 618 -70.28 -24.67 113.28
CA HIS A 618 -70.24 -25.82 112.37
C HIS A 618 -70.41 -25.39 110.90
N ALA A 619 -71.28 -24.40 110.64
CA ALA A 619 -71.44 -23.78 109.33
C ALA A 619 -70.18 -23.02 108.88
N ALA A 620 -69.45 -22.37 109.79
CA ALA A 620 -68.17 -21.71 109.46
C ALA A 620 -67.08 -22.71 109.06
N PHE A 621 -66.95 -23.85 109.76
CA PHE A 621 -66.02 -24.92 109.39
C PHE A 621 -66.42 -25.60 108.06
N GLN A 622 -67.72 -25.82 107.82
CA GLN A 622 -68.21 -26.27 106.51
C GLN A 622 -67.94 -25.25 105.39
N GLY A 623 -67.95 -23.95 105.70
CA GLY A 623 -67.55 -22.88 104.79
C GLY A 623 -66.06 -22.89 104.44
N GLU A 624 -65.17 -23.19 105.40
CA GLU A 624 -63.73 -23.39 105.12
C GLU A 624 -63.47 -24.62 104.24
N LEU A 625 -64.17 -25.75 104.49
CA LEU A 625 -64.07 -26.93 103.63
C LEU A 625 -64.61 -26.65 102.21
N SER A 626 -65.76 -25.99 102.07
CA SER A 626 -66.32 -25.67 100.75
C SER A 626 -65.46 -24.67 99.97
N SER A 627 -64.81 -23.72 100.65
CA SER A 627 -63.90 -22.77 100.02
C SER A 627 -62.60 -23.43 99.53
N ASN A 628 -62.10 -24.46 100.21
CA ASN A 628 -60.85 -25.12 99.82
C ASN A 628 -61.03 -26.39 98.96
N LYS A 629 -62.29 -26.83 98.80
CA LYS A 629 -62.69 -27.87 97.84
C LYS A 629 -62.25 -27.52 96.42
N GLY A 630 -62.40 -26.25 96.03
CA GLY A 630 -61.99 -25.75 94.72
C GLY A 630 -60.48 -25.88 94.44
N ARG A 631 -59.62 -25.84 95.47
CA ARG A 631 -58.17 -26.00 95.28
C ARG A 631 -57.80 -27.45 94.98
N VAL A 632 -58.41 -28.41 95.68
CA VAL A 632 -58.21 -29.84 95.43
C VAL A 632 -58.83 -30.24 94.08
N ASP A 633 -60.02 -29.73 93.77
CA ASP A 633 -60.67 -29.97 92.49
C ASP A 633 -59.88 -29.36 91.33
N SER A 634 -59.32 -28.16 91.49
CA SER A 634 -58.47 -27.53 90.48
C SER A 634 -57.17 -28.30 90.22
N VAL A 635 -56.48 -28.79 91.26
CA VAL A 635 -55.27 -29.64 91.07
C VAL A 635 -55.62 -30.99 90.44
N THR A 636 -56.80 -31.53 90.76
CA THR A 636 -57.30 -32.77 90.17
C THR A 636 -57.78 -32.58 88.73
N GLU A 637 -58.33 -31.42 88.40
CA GLU A 637 -58.73 -31.03 87.05
C GLU A 637 -57.51 -30.81 86.16
N THR A 638 -56.48 -30.08 86.64
CA THR A 638 -55.23 -29.90 85.90
C THR A 638 -54.49 -31.23 85.68
N GLY A 639 -54.46 -32.12 86.67
CA GLY A 639 -53.93 -33.47 86.48
C GLY A 639 -54.76 -34.32 85.51
N GLY A 640 -56.09 -34.19 85.54
CA GLY A 640 -57.01 -34.84 84.60
C GLY A 640 -56.84 -34.36 83.16
N GLU A 641 -56.72 -33.04 82.96
CA GLU A 641 -56.44 -32.42 81.67
C GLU A 641 -55.10 -32.91 81.09
N LEU A 642 -54.06 -33.06 81.92
CA LEU A 642 -52.78 -33.60 81.47
C LEU A 642 -52.89 -35.07 81.03
N ILE A 643 -53.69 -35.89 81.71
CA ILE A 643 -53.95 -37.28 81.30
C ILE A 643 -54.77 -37.33 80.02
N GLU A 644 -55.84 -36.53 79.89
CA GLU A 644 -56.65 -36.44 78.66
C GLU A 644 -55.82 -35.98 77.46
N GLN A 645 -54.82 -35.11 77.69
CA GLN A 645 -53.86 -34.66 76.69
C GLN A 645 -52.77 -35.71 76.36
N ASN A 646 -52.87 -36.94 76.87
CA ASN A 646 -51.88 -38.02 76.70
C ASN A 646 -50.46 -37.62 77.12
N HIS A 647 -50.32 -36.91 78.23
CA HIS A 647 -49.01 -36.53 78.76
C HIS A 647 -48.11 -37.75 79.01
N TYR A 648 -46.80 -37.67 78.74
CA TYR A 648 -45.90 -38.83 78.83
C TYR A 648 -45.81 -39.44 80.24
N ALA A 649 -46.10 -38.65 81.28
CA ALA A 649 -46.11 -39.04 82.69
C ALA A 649 -47.53 -39.34 83.25
N SER A 650 -48.53 -39.59 82.39
CA SER A 650 -49.94 -39.76 82.80
C SER A 650 -50.16 -40.76 83.94
N HIS A 651 -49.45 -41.89 83.95
CA HIS A 651 -49.56 -42.91 85.01
C HIS A 651 -49.08 -42.41 86.37
N GLU A 652 -48.07 -41.54 86.40
CA GLU A 652 -47.54 -40.96 87.64
C GLU A 652 -48.45 -39.83 88.15
N ILE A 653 -49.02 -39.04 87.23
CA ILE A 653 -50.03 -38.02 87.52
C ILE A 653 -51.30 -38.65 88.13
N GLU A 654 -51.78 -39.76 87.56
CA GLU A 654 -52.97 -40.47 88.04
C GLU A 654 -52.81 -40.99 89.47
N ALA A 655 -51.67 -41.62 89.77
CA ALA A 655 -51.37 -42.13 91.11
C ALA A 655 -51.37 -41.02 92.17
N ARG A 656 -50.74 -39.86 91.88
CA ARG A 656 -50.71 -38.71 92.81
C ARG A 656 -52.10 -38.08 93.01
N MET A 657 -52.95 -38.06 91.99
CA MET A 657 -54.33 -37.58 92.15
C MET A 657 -55.20 -38.51 92.99
N GLU A 658 -55.02 -39.83 92.86
CA GLU A 658 -55.77 -40.80 93.65
C GLU A 658 -55.47 -40.66 95.16
N ASP A 659 -54.19 -40.50 95.50
CA ASP A 659 -53.75 -40.23 96.87
C ASP A 659 -54.40 -38.94 97.41
N LEU A 660 -54.36 -37.83 96.66
CA LEU A 660 -54.96 -36.55 97.07
C LEU A 660 -56.48 -36.66 97.31
N ARG A 661 -57.22 -37.37 96.43
CA ARG A 661 -58.67 -37.60 96.57
C ARG A 661 -59.02 -38.41 97.81
N ALA A 662 -58.24 -39.45 98.12
CA ALA A 662 -58.46 -40.30 99.29
C ALA A 662 -58.32 -39.52 100.60
N HIS A 663 -57.32 -38.64 100.70
CA HIS A 663 -57.13 -37.78 101.87
C HIS A 663 -58.30 -36.79 102.07
N TRP A 664 -58.89 -36.27 100.98
CA TRP A 664 -60.03 -35.35 101.06
C TRP A 664 -61.33 -36.02 101.54
N GLN A 665 -61.68 -37.19 101.00
CA GLN A 665 -62.93 -37.89 101.36
C GLN A 665 -63.01 -38.22 102.85
N HIS A 666 -61.87 -38.58 103.46
CA HIS A 666 -61.81 -38.89 104.89
C HIS A 666 -62.19 -37.71 105.80
N LEU A 667 -61.88 -36.48 105.36
CA LEU A 667 -62.19 -35.24 106.09
C LEU A 667 -63.70 -34.88 106.02
N GLU A 668 -64.37 -35.16 104.89
CA GLU A 668 -65.80 -34.87 104.69
C GLU A 668 -66.70 -35.76 105.57
N GLU A 669 -66.44 -37.07 105.61
CA GLU A 669 -67.27 -38.02 106.36
C GLU A 669 -67.38 -37.68 107.86
N LYS A 670 -66.27 -37.25 108.47
CA LYS A 670 -66.25 -36.87 109.89
C LYS A 670 -67.03 -35.60 110.20
N THR A 671 -67.18 -34.71 109.22
CA THR A 671 -67.86 -33.42 109.41
C THR A 671 -69.39 -33.57 109.34
N GLN A 672 -69.92 -34.50 108.54
CA GLN A 672 -71.35 -34.60 108.23
C GLN A 672 -72.22 -35.13 109.40
N ASP A 673 -71.71 -36.07 110.20
CA ASP A 673 -72.43 -36.70 111.33
C ASP A 673 -72.80 -35.70 112.45
N ARG A 674 -72.07 -34.58 112.54
CA ARG A 674 -72.29 -33.54 113.56
C ARG A 674 -73.51 -32.63 113.27
N GLY A 675 -73.95 -32.47 112.02
CA GLY A 675 -74.92 -31.45 111.60
C GLY A 675 -76.41 -31.83 111.68
N GLN A 676 -76.75 -33.12 111.54
CA GLN A 676 -78.15 -33.55 111.38
C GLN A 676 -79.01 -33.38 112.63
N LYS A 677 -78.40 -33.36 113.82
CA LYS A 677 -79.10 -33.28 115.12
C LYS A 677 -79.59 -31.87 115.51
N LEU A 678 -79.35 -30.85 114.67
CA LEU A 678 -79.60 -29.43 114.99
C LEU A 678 -80.84 -28.80 114.31
N LYS A 679 -81.51 -29.46 113.34
CA LYS A 679 -82.42 -28.80 112.36
C LYS A 679 -83.94 -28.81 112.67
N GLU A 680 -84.45 -29.75 113.47
CA GLU A 680 -85.89 -29.93 113.72
C GLU A 680 -86.55 -28.80 114.55
N ALA A 681 -85.77 -27.91 115.16
CA ALA A 681 -86.27 -26.83 116.02
C ALA A 681 -86.64 -25.51 115.26
N SER A 682 -86.58 -25.47 113.92
CA SER A 682 -86.52 -24.23 113.11
C SER A 682 -87.80 -23.79 112.35
N GLU A 683 -88.80 -24.64 112.14
CA GLU A 683 -89.83 -24.40 111.09
C GLU A 683 -90.92 -23.37 111.45
N GLN A 684 -91.18 -23.12 112.73
CA GLN A 684 -92.13 -22.08 113.18
C GLN A 684 -91.68 -20.64 112.82
N GLN A 685 -90.40 -20.43 112.51
CA GLN A 685 -89.82 -19.12 112.21
C GLN A 685 -90.08 -18.63 110.78
N GLN A 686 -90.53 -19.49 109.85
CA GLN A 686 -90.47 -19.22 108.40
C GLN A 686 -91.62 -18.38 107.82
N PHE A 687 -92.83 -18.43 108.39
CA PHE A 687 -93.97 -17.64 107.89
C PHE A 687 -93.80 -16.12 108.08
N MET A 688 -93.13 -15.71 109.16
CA MET A 688 -92.87 -14.28 109.43
C MET A 688 -91.90 -13.65 108.41
N ARG A 689 -91.09 -14.46 107.69
CA ARG A 689 -90.12 -13.97 106.69
C ARG A 689 -90.76 -13.60 105.34
N ALA A 690 -91.76 -14.35 104.87
CA ALA A 690 -92.32 -14.16 103.53
C ALA A 690 -93.01 -12.80 103.31
N VAL A 691 -93.51 -12.16 104.37
CA VAL A 691 -94.08 -10.80 104.31
C VAL A 691 -92.98 -9.73 104.31
N GLU A 692 -91.86 -9.97 105.00
CA GLU A 692 -90.71 -9.07 105.02
C GLU A 692 -89.96 -9.08 103.67
N ASP A 693 -89.91 -10.23 102.99
CA ASP A 693 -89.21 -10.39 101.71
C ASP A 693 -89.84 -9.57 100.55
N MET A 694 -91.18 -9.46 100.50
CA MET A 694 -91.84 -8.68 99.43
C MET A 694 -91.77 -7.17 99.67
N GLU A 695 -91.75 -6.73 100.94
CA GLU A 695 -91.49 -5.33 101.28
C GLU A 695 -90.04 -4.93 100.94
N GLN A 696 -89.08 -5.87 101.06
CA GLN A 696 -87.70 -5.65 100.67
C GLN A 696 -87.50 -5.60 99.14
N TRP A 697 -88.24 -6.41 98.35
CA TRP A 697 -88.15 -6.37 96.88
C TRP A 697 -88.57 -5.01 96.29
N ILE A 698 -89.61 -4.37 96.85
CA ILE A 698 -90.04 -3.03 96.41
C ILE A 698 -88.93 -2.00 96.68
N LEU A 699 -88.26 -2.09 97.84
CA LEU A 699 -87.09 -1.26 98.19
C LEU A 699 -85.88 -1.52 97.27
N ASP A 700 -85.66 -2.79 96.88
CA ASP A 700 -84.55 -3.16 96.00
C ASP A 700 -84.76 -2.65 94.56
N MET A 701 -86.01 -2.62 94.05
CA MET A 701 -86.34 -2.07 92.72
C MET A 701 -86.20 -0.54 92.67
N GLU A 702 -86.58 0.18 93.74
CA GLU A 702 -86.28 1.61 93.90
C GLU A 702 -84.75 1.85 93.91
N GLY A 703 -83.98 0.94 94.50
CA GLY A 703 -82.51 0.97 94.51
C GLY A 703 -81.88 0.77 93.13
N GLN A 704 -82.40 -0.14 92.30
CA GLN A 704 -81.85 -0.40 90.96
C GLN A 704 -82.07 0.76 89.98
N MET A 705 -83.20 1.46 90.08
CA MET A 705 -83.51 2.65 89.26
C MET A 705 -82.70 3.89 89.68
N SER A 706 -82.03 3.85 90.82
CA SER A 706 -81.20 4.94 91.36
C SER A 706 -79.74 4.91 90.84
N SER A 707 -79.42 4.04 89.88
CA SER A 707 -78.07 3.90 89.31
C SER A 707 -77.69 5.08 88.39
N GLU A 708 -76.51 5.69 88.65
CA GLU A 708 -75.93 6.76 87.84
C GLU A 708 -75.04 6.26 86.67
N ASP A 709 -74.94 4.94 86.44
CA ASP A 709 -73.98 4.36 85.47
C ASP A 709 -74.35 4.65 84.00
N MET A 710 -73.59 5.49 83.31
CA MET A 710 -73.90 5.91 81.94
C MET A 710 -73.26 5.03 80.86
N GLY A 711 -72.54 3.97 81.25
CA GLY A 711 -71.70 3.17 80.36
C GLY A 711 -70.36 3.85 80.04
N LYS A 712 -69.36 3.06 79.66
CA LYS A 712 -67.96 3.50 79.46
C LYS A 712 -67.50 3.48 78.00
N ASN A 713 -68.26 2.85 77.11
CA ASN A 713 -67.97 2.70 75.69
C ASN A 713 -69.26 2.36 74.91
N LEU A 714 -69.22 2.46 73.58
CA LEU A 714 -70.38 2.28 72.71
C LEU A 714 -71.15 0.96 72.96
N LEU A 715 -70.43 -0.14 73.25
CA LEU A 715 -71.04 -1.43 73.54
C LEU A 715 -71.72 -1.45 74.92
N SER A 716 -71.07 -0.94 75.95
CA SER A 716 -71.58 -0.93 77.32
C SER A 716 -72.82 -0.03 77.48
N VAL A 717 -72.87 1.12 76.79
CA VAL A 717 -74.08 1.96 76.77
C VAL A 717 -75.25 1.22 76.13
N ASN A 718 -75.02 0.57 74.99
CA ASN A 718 -76.05 -0.25 74.33
C ASN A 718 -76.53 -1.43 75.21
N ILE A 719 -75.64 -2.03 76.01
CA ILE A 719 -76.01 -3.07 76.97
C ILE A 719 -76.85 -2.49 78.11
N LEU A 720 -76.50 -1.31 78.63
CA LEU A 720 -77.25 -0.66 79.72
C LEU A 720 -78.65 -0.23 79.29
N ILE A 721 -78.82 0.27 78.06
CA ILE A 721 -80.14 0.56 77.48
C ILE A 721 -81.01 -0.71 77.44
N LYS A 722 -80.42 -1.84 77.00
CA LYS A 722 -81.12 -3.14 76.99
C LYS A 722 -81.46 -3.65 78.38
N LYS A 723 -80.59 -3.43 79.38
CA LYS A 723 -80.85 -3.80 80.79
C LYS A 723 -81.96 -2.97 81.41
N HIS A 724 -82.01 -1.66 81.14
CA HIS A 724 -83.07 -0.78 81.65
C HIS A 724 -84.45 -1.17 81.09
N ALA A 725 -84.51 -1.55 79.81
CA ALA A 725 -85.73 -2.09 79.20
C ALA A 725 -86.21 -3.42 79.82
N LEU A 726 -85.31 -4.22 80.42
CA LEU A 726 -85.69 -5.44 81.16
C LEU A 726 -86.30 -5.11 82.53
N ILE A 727 -85.78 -4.11 83.24
CA ILE A 727 -86.33 -3.65 84.53
C ILE A 727 -87.76 -3.12 84.36
N GLU A 728 -88.00 -2.35 83.29
CA GLU A 728 -89.35 -1.91 82.90
C GLU A 728 -90.32 -3.10 82.73
N SER A 729 -89.83 -4.22 82.22
CA SER A 729 -90.61 -5.46 82.07
C SER A 729 -90.79 -6.24 83.38
N GLU A 730 -89.80 -6.24 84.29
CA GLU A 730 -89.85 -6.96 85.58
C GLU A 730 -90.82 -6.31 86.58
N ILE A 731 -90.89 -4.98 86.60
CA ILE A 731 -91.87 -4.24 87.42
C ILE A 731 -93.30 -4.53 86.93
N GLN A 732 -93.50 -4.79 85.64
CA GLN A 732 -94.81 -5.17 85.12
C GLN A 732 -95.21 -6.62 85.50
N ALA A 733 -94.23 -7.51 85.71
CA ALA A 733 -94.45 -8.95 85.90
C ALA A 733 -94.77 -9.37 87.36
N ASN A 734 -94.38 -8.60 88.37
CA ASN A 734 -94.54 -8.97 89.79
C ASN A 734 -95.91 -8.64 90.41
N GLN A 735 -96.86 -8.20 89.58
CA GLN A 735 -98.24 -7.95 89.99
C GLN A 735 -98.90 -9.21 90.60
N ASP A 736 -98.61 -10.39 90.05
CA ASP A 736 -99.23 -11.67 90.45
C ASP A 736 -98.73 -12.21 91.80
N GLN A 737 -97.50 -11.88 92.23
CA GLN A 737 -96.93 -12.31 93.52
C GLN A 737 -97.55 -11.56 94.70
N VAL A 738 -97.81 -10.26 94.54
CA VAL A 738 -98.54 -9.45 95.53
C VAL A 738 -99.95 -10.02 95.74
N ASP A 739 -100.58 -10.52 94.68
CA ASP A 739 -101.88 -11.20 94.76
C ASP A 739 -101.81 -12.57 95.46
N THR A 740 -100.66 -13.27 95.38
CA THR A 740 -100.43 -14.59 96.01
C THR A 740 -100.20 -14.51 97.52
N ILE A 741 -99.46 -13.52 98.01
CA ILE A 741 -99.29 -13.28 99.47
C ILE A 741 -100.65 -12.96 100.11
N MET A 742 -101.49 -12.20 99.40
CA MET A 742 -102.88 -11.97 99.79
C MET A 742 -103.74 -13.24 99.81
N ALA A 743 -103.34 -14.30 99.11
CA ALA A 743 -103.98 -15.62 99.18
C ALA A 743 -103.49 -16.48 100.37
N GLN A 744 -102.22 -16.40 100.77
CA GLN A 744 -101.70 -17.09 101.97
C GLN A 744 -102.28 -16.52 103.28
N VAL A 745 -102.48 -15.20 103.34
CA VAL A 745 -103.23 -14.54 104.43
C VAL A 745 -104.65 -15.14 104.56
N ARG A 746 -105.30 -15.46 103.42
CA ARG A 746 -106.59 -16.16 103.42
C ARG A 746 -106.48 -17.62 103.89
N ALA A 747 -105.41 -18.33 103.56
CA ALA A 747 -105.18 -19.71 104.00
C ALA A 747 -104.93 -19.83 105.53
N PHE A 748 -104.17 -18.90 106.13
CA PHE A 748 -104.01 -18.87 107.60
C PHE A 748 -105.32 -18.52 108.33
N ARG A 749 -106.20 -17.74 107.68
CA ARG A 749 -107.56 -17.46 108.19
C ARG A 749 -108.43 -18.71 108.20
N GLU A 750 -108.35 -19.55 107.16
CA GLU A 750 -109.10 -20.81 107.08
C GLU A 750 -108.56 -21.89 108.03
N ALA A 751 -107.25 -21.90 108.32
CA ALA A 751 -106.59 -22.88 109.20
C ALA A 751 -106.68 -22.57 110.71
N GLY A 752 -107.30 -21.46 111.12
CA GLY A 752 -107.48 -21.11 112.53
C GLY A 752 -106.17 -20.83 113.29
N HIS A 753 -105.15 -20.28 112.61
CA HIS A 753 -103.86 -19.97 113.21
C HIS A 753 -104.01 -18.95 114.36
N PHE A 754 -103.31 -19.17 115.47
CA PHE A 754 -103.54 -18.47 116.75
C PHE A 754 -103.25 -16.94 116.75
N GLN A 755 -102.82 -16.35 115.62
CA GLN A 755 -102.40 -14.95 115.47
C GLN A 755 -102.96 -14.24 114.21
N ILE A 756 -104.13 -14.65 113.72
CA ILE A 756 -104.64 -14.21 112.41
C ILE A 756 -104.84 -12.69 112.22
N GLU A 757 -105.25 -11.93 113.24
CA GLU A 757 -105.52 -10.48 113.07
C GLU A 757 -104.27 -9.66 112.68
N GLN A 758 -103.08 -10.00 113.20
CA GLN A 758 -101.82 -9.31 112.85
C GLN A 758 -101.32 -9.65 111.44
N ILE A 759 -101.72 -10.80 110.91
CA ILE A 759 -101.34 -11.28 109.58
C ILE A 759 -102.11 -10.49 108.50
N GLU A 760 -103.34 -10.06 108.77
CA GLU A 760 -104.18 -9.35 107.80
C GLU A 760 -103.84 -7.86 107.62
N ASP A 761 -103.42 -7.18 108.69
CA ASP A 761 -103.04 -5.76 108.61
C ASP A 761 -101.79 -5.55 107.75
N ARG A 762 -100.80 -6.45 107.85
CA ARG A 762 -99.55 -6.35 107.08
C ARG A 762 -99.74 -6.56 105.57
N GLY A 763 -100.73 -7.35 105.15
CA GLY A 763 -101.04 -7.53 103.73
C GLY A 763 -101.54 -6.26 103.03
N ARG A 764 -102.19 -5.35 103.77
CA ARG A 764 -102.74 -4.10 103.20
C ARG A 764 -101.70 -3.01 102.92
N GLU A 765 -100.66 -2.91 103.74
CA GLU A 765 -99.60 -1.88 103.57
C GLU A 765 -98.70 -2.14 102.36
N LEU A 766 -98.45 -3.41 102.02
CA LEU A 766 -97.60 -3.83 100.91
C LEU A 766 -98.11 -3.34 99.53
N VAL A 767 -99.42 -3.35 99.31
CA VAL A 767 -100.05 -2.96 98.02
C VAL A 767 -99.87 -1.45 97.74
N ALA A 768 -99.85 -0.61 98.77
CA ALA A 768 -99.75 0.85 98.59
C ALA A 768 -98.36 1.32 98.13
N LYS A 769 -97.29 0.58 98.46
CA LYS A 769 -95.91 0.92 98.08
C LYS A 769 -95.59 0.60 96.62
N TYR A 770 -96.20 -0.43 96.06
CA TYR A 770 -95.94 -0.89 94.69
C TYR A 770 -96.28 0.15 93.60
N CYS A 771 -97.31 0.97 93.80
CA CYS A 771 -97.76 1.95 92.80
C CYS A 771 -96.86 3.18 92.63
N GLN A 772 -95.80 3.38 93.43
CA GLN A 772 -94.98 4.61 93.42
C GLN A 772 -93.75 4.55 92.46
N LEU A 773 -93.58 3.46 91.69
CA LEU A 773 -92.35 3.16 90.91
C LEU A 773 -92.25 3.79 89.50
N GLU A 774 -93.27 4.50 89.00
CA GLU A 774 -93.38 4.86 87.56
C GLU A 774 -92.50 6.07 87.12
N ASP A 775 -92.41 7.14 87.93
CA ASP A 775 -91.69 8.38 87.58
C ASP A 775 -90.13 8.29 87.55
N PRO A 776 -89.45 7.49 88.41
CA PRO A 776 -88.00 7.31 88.37
C PRO A 776 -87.48 6.62 87.09
N MET A 777 -88.28 5.72 86.52
CA MET A 777 -87.93 4.90 85.37
C MET A 777 -87.74 5.73 84.08
N ALA A 778 -88.61 6.70 83.80
CA ALA A 778 -88.55 7.52 82.59
C ALA A 778 -87.31 8.44 82.53
N ARG A 779 -86.83 8.94 83.68
CA ARG A 779 -85.66 9.84 83.75
C ARG A 779 -84.35 9.14 83.40
N ARG A 780 -84.23 7.86 83.73
CA ARG A 780 -83.02 7.06 83.50
C ARG A 780 -82.82 6.72 82.02
N HIS A 781 -83.90 6.54 81.27
CA HIS A 781 -83.88 6.26 79.83
C HIS A 781 -83.21 7.39 79.03
N GLN A 782 -83.60 8.64 79.28
CA GLN A 782 -83.08 9.82 78.56
C GLN A 782 -81.57 10.01 78.77
N GLN A 783 -81.08 9.70 79.96
CA GLN A 783 -79.67 9.80 80.29
C GLN A 783 -78.81 8.84 79.44
N LEU A 784 -79.22 7.59 79.27
CA LEU A 784 -78.45 6.60 78.51
C LEU A 784 -78.37 6.92 77.00
N GLU A 785 -79.37 7.57 76.42
CA GLU A 785 -79.35 8.00 75.01
C GLU A 785 -78.30 9.09 74.73
N ASP A 786 -78.10 10.04 75.64
CA ASP A 786 -77.09 11.09 75.47
C ASP A 786 -75.66 10.51 75.52
N SER A 787 -75.42 9.53 76.41
CA SER A 787 -74.13 8.82 76.48
C SER A 787 -73.77 8.06 75.19
N LEU A 788 -74.78 7.55 74.47
CA LEU A 788 -74.57 6.83 73.20
C LEU A 788 -73.98 7.74 72.11
N LYS A 789 -74.50 8.96 71.99
CA LYS A 789 -74.06 9.94 70.97
C LYS A 789 -72.61 10.37 71.18
N LEU A 790 -72.16 10.50 72.42
CA LEU A 790 -70.77 10.84 72.76
C LEU A 790 -69.79 9.76 72.29
N HIS A 791 -70.08 8.50 72.56
CA HIS A 791 -69.19 7.40 72.18
C HIS A 791 -69.15 7.13 70.67
N GLN A 792 -70.21 7.46 69.93
CA GLN A 792 -70.19 7.42 68.46
C GLN A 792 -69.22 8.46 67.90
N PHE A 793 -69.31 9.71 68.37
CA PHE A 793 -68.38 10.77 67.96
C PHE A 793 -66.92 10.45 68.30
N GLN A 794 -66.65 9.90 69.49
CA GLN A 794 -65.29 9.52 69.88
C GLN A 794 -64.68 8.45 68.97
N HIS A 795 -65.47 7.48 68.53
CA HIS A 795 -65.03 6.46 67.59
C HIS A 795 -64.67 7.06 66.22
N ASP A 796 -65.52 7.94 65.68
CA ASP A 796 -65.28 8.58 64.38
C ASP A 796 -64.02 9.48 64.40
N VAL A 797 -63.71 10.11 65.54
CA VAL A 797 -62.46 10.86 65.74
C VAL A 797 -61.24 9.93 65.79
N GLU A 798 -61.34 8.79 66.49
CA GLU A 798 -60.25 7.81 66.58
C GLU A 798 -59.87 7.23 65.21
N ASP A 799 -60.85 6.93 64.35
CA ASP A 799 -60.61 6.43 62.99
C ASP A 799 -59.81 7.41 62.13
N GLU A 800 -60.19 8.71 62.14
CA GLU A 800 -59.48 9.73 61.37
C GLU A 800 -58.09 10.06 61.96
N VAL A 801 -57.93 10.02 63.28
CA VAL A 801 -56.62 10.18 63.93
C VAL A 801 -55.68 9.03 63.54
N ASN A 802 -56.17 7.79 63.55
CA ASN A 802 -55.38 6.63 63.14
C ASN A 802 -54.94 6.73 61.66
N TRP A 803 -55.84 7.17 60.77
CA TRP A 803 -55.48 7.40 59.37
C TRP A 803 -54.38 8.45 59.20
N ILE A 804 -54.47 9.58 59.92
CA ILE A 804 -53.45 10.63 59.89
C ILE A 804 -52.11 10.08 60.38
N HIS A 805 -52.11 9.32 61.49
CA HIS A 805 -50.91 8.72 62.06
C HIS A 805 -50.24 7.73 61.09
N ASP A 806 -51.01 6.91 60.38
CA ASP A 806 -50.49 5.96 59.40
C ASP A 806 -49.85 6.64 58.18
N ARG A 807 -50.33 7.81 57.78
CA ARG A 807 -49.86 8.54 56.59
C ARG A 807 -48.77 9.57 56.89
N GLN A 808 -48.64 10.01 58.13
CA GLN A 808 -47.61 10.95 58.58
C GLN A 808 -46.15 10.48 58.32
N PRO A 809 -45.76 9.20 58.53
CA PRO A 809 -44.41 8.72 58.20
C PRO A 809 -44.09 8.78 56.70
N LEU A 810 -45.10 8.62 55.83
CA LEU A 810 -44.93 8.69 54.37
C LEU A 810 -44.72 10.14 53.91
N ALA A 811 -45.44 11.09 54.50
CA ALA A 811 -45.29 12.52 54.22
C ALA A 811 -43.97 13.10 54.77
N SER A 812 -43.48 12.60 55.90
CA SER A 812 -42.25 13.07 56.57
C SER A 812 -40.97 12.34 56.14
N SER A 813 -41.08 11.36 55.23
CA SER A 813 -39.91 10.68 54.68
C SER A 813 -38.93 11.67 54.07
N SER A 814 -37.64 11.50 54.33
CA SER A 814 -36.54 12.26 53.73
C SER A 814 -35.92 11.56 52.52
N ASP A 815 -36.43 10.38 52.14
CA ASP A 815 -35.96 9.67 50.96
C ASP A 815 -36.46 10.36 49.69
N LEU A 816 -35.53 10.96 48.95
CA LEU A 816 -35.78 11.65 47.69
C LEU A 816 -35.39 10.83 46.46
N GLY A 817 -34.86 9.60 46.62
CA GLY A 817 -34.32 8.79 45.53
C GLY A 817 -32.93 9.22 45.07
N ARG A 818 -32.08 8.27 44.69
CA ARG A 818 -30.69 8.53 44.24
C ARG A 818 -30.50 8.38 42.74
N THR A 819 -31.50 7.84 42.05
CA THR A 819 -31.49 7.66 40.60
C THR A 819 -32.76 8.23 39.98
N LEU A 820 -32.69 8.63 38.71
CA LEU A 820 -33.85 9.20 38.00
C LEU A 820 -35.10 8.30 38.07
N ALA A 821 -34.92 6.98 37.96
CA ALA A 821 -36.03 6.02 38.04
C ALA A 821 -36.63 5.92 39.45
N GLU A 822 -35.78 5.93 40.49
CA GLU A 822 -36.24 5.95 41.89
C GLU A 822 -37.03 7.22 42.21
N VAL A 823 -36.51 8.39 41.83
CA VAL A 823 -37.19 9.67 42.06
C VAL A 823 -38.54 9.71 41.34
N GLN A 824 -38.60 9.27 40.08
CA GLN A 824 -39.86 9.21 39.31
C GLN A 824 -40.89 8.26 39.94
N SER A 825 -40.44 7.11 40.44
CA SER A 825 -41.31 6.17 41.16
C SER A 825 -41.81 6.79 42.47
N LEU A 826 -40.93 7.41 43.25
CA LEU A 826 -41.27 8.09 44.52
C LEU A 826 -42.25 9.25 44.29
N GLN A 827 -42.06 10.03 43.22
CA GLN A 827 -42.97 11.09 42.82
C GLN A 827 -44.36 10.55 42.47
N LYS A 828 -44.44 9.41 41.77
CA LYS A 828 -45.71 8.75 41.46
C LYS A 828 -46.42 8.22 42.72
N THR A 829 -45.67 7.65 43.66
CA THR A 829 -46.24 7.23 44.96
C THR A 829 -46.70 8.41 45.80
N HIS A 830 -45.97 9.53 45.78
CA HIS A 830 -46.36 10.75 46.49
C HIS A 830 -47.63 11.38 45.90
N LEU A 831 -47.77 11.35 44.57
CA LEU A 831 -49.02 11.77 43.90
C LEU A 831 -50.22 10.93 44.36
N THR A 832 -50.01 9.64 44.68
CA THR A 832 -51.08 8.78 45.24
C THR A 832 -51.48 9.25 46.65
N LEU A 833 -50.50 9.60 47.49
CA LEU A 833 -50.75 10.18 48.81
C LEU A 833 -51.51 11.53 48.73
N GLU A 834 -51.15 12.40 47.76
CA GLU A 834 -51.87 13.65 47.52
C GLU A 834 -53.34 13.42 47.12
N THR A 835 -53.61 12.37 46.33
CA THR A 835 -55.00 11.99 45.99
C THR A 835 -55.77 11.42 47.18
N GLU A 836 -55.14 10.58 48.01
CA GLU A 836 -55.74 10.06 49.25
C GLU A 836 -56.07 11.20 50.23
N GLN A 837 -55.14 12.14 50.45
CA GLN A 837 -55.35 13.34 51.26
C GLN A 837 -56.54 14.16 50.75
N SER A 838 -56.66 14.32 49.43
CA SER A 838 -57.79 15.05 48.84
C SER A 838 -59.14 14.37 49.09
N SER A 839 -59.16 13.03 49.18
CA SER A 839 -60.38 12.26 49.42
C SER A 839 -60.85 12.21 50.88
N HIS A 840 -59.94 12.32 51.86
CA HIS A 840 -60.26 12.33 53.29
C HIS A 840 -60.70 13.71 53.82
N SER A 841 -60.36 14.79 53.12
CA SER A 841 -60.78 16.16 53.48
C SER A 841 -62.30 16.31 53.78
N PRO A 842 -63.24 15.80 52.96
CA PRO A 842 -64.68 15.92 53.25
C PRO A 842 -65.15 15.07 54.44
N VAL A 843 -64.50 13.95 54.74
CA VAL A 843 -64.85 13.08 55.87
C VAL A 843 -64.50 13.75 57.18
N LEU A 844 -63.30 14.34 57.26
CA LEU A 844 -62.84 15.08 58.43
C LEU A 844 -63.70 16.34 58.68
N GLU A 845 -64.17 17.02 57.63
CA GLU A 845 -65.15 18.11 57.75
C GLU A 845 -66.48 17.63 58.35
N SER A 846 -66.97 16.44 57.96
CA SER A 846 -68.20 15.86 58.51
C SER A 846 -68.08 15.58 60.02
N VAL A 847 -66.99 14.93 60.45
CA VAL A 847 -66.74 14.63 61.88
C VAL A 847 -66.62 15.93 62.69
N ALA A 848 -65.95 16.93 62.15
CA ALA A 848 -65.83 18.25 62.78
C ALA A 848 -67.20 18.98 62.90
N ASN A 849 -68.10 18.78 61.93
CA ASN A 849 -69.46 19.33 61.97
C ASN A 849 -70.34 18.61 63.01
N THR A 850 -70.26 17.29 63.13
CA THR A 850 -70.98 16.52 64.18
C THR A 850 -70.57 16.97 65.58
N ALA A 851 -69.27 17.22 65.82
CA ALA A 851 -68.80 17.86 67.06
C ALA A 851 -69.47 19.22 67.30
N GLN A 852 -69.54 20.06 66.26
CA GLN A 852 -70.12 21.40 66.34
C GLN A 852 -71.62 21.37 66.67
N GLU A 853 -72.36 20.38 66.15
CA GLU A 853 -73.77 20.16 66.46
C GLU A 853 -73.99 19.70 67.92
N LEU A 854 -73.20 18.75 68.40
CA LEU A 854 -73.25 18.29 69.80
C LEU A 854 -72.92 19.41 70.79
N ILE A 855 -71.96 20.28 70.44
CA ILE A 855 -71.63 21.47 71.23
C ILE A 855 -72.81 22.46 71.26
N ALA A 856 -73.47 22.69 70.12
CA ALA A 856 -74.63 23.57 70.04
C ALA A 856 -75.83 23.06 70.86
N ALA A 857 -76.01 21.74 70.95
CA ALA A 857 -77.05 21.09 71.74
C ALA A 857 -76.82 21.10 73.26
N LYS A 858 -75.71 21.68 73.75
CA LYS A 858 -75.30 21.69 75.17
C LYS A 858 -75.20 20.29 75.79
N HIS A 859 -74.64 19.36 75.02
CA HIS A 859 -74.33 18.03 75.51
C HIS A 859 -73.47 18.09 76.79
N PHE A 860 -73.65 17.15 77.72
CA PHE A 860 -72.96 17.21 79.03
C PHE A 860 -71.42 17.18 78.91
N ALA A 861 -70.88 16.66 77.81
CA ALA A 861 -69.44 16.55 77.52
C ALA A 861 -68.92 17.58 76.50
N CYS A 862 -69.54 18.77 76.37
CA CYS A 862 -69.15 19.79 75.38
C CYS A 862 -67.65 20.15 75.39
N GLU A 863 -67.02 20.31 76.56
CA GLU A 863 -65.60 20.69 76.65
C GLU A 863 -64.68 19.61 76.05
N GLN A 864 -64.96 18.33 76.33
CA GLN A 864 -64.19 17.20 75.80
C GLN A 864 -64.33 17.08 74.28
N ILE A 865 -65.56 17.24 73.75
CA ILE A 865 -65.82 17.20 72.31
C ILE A 865 -65.08 18.35 71.59
N GLN A 866 -65.00 19.53 72.22
CA GLN A 866 -64.32 20.69 71.66
C GLN A 866 -62.80 20.50 71.59
N GLU A 867 -62.18 19.92 72.62
CA GLU A 867 -60.76 19.61 72.65
C GLU A 867 -60.36 18.57 71.58
N GLN A 868 -61.14 17.49 71.46
CA GLN A 868 -60.91 16.44 70.45
C GLN A 868 -61.03 16.97 69.01
N ARG A 869 -62.00 17.84 68.74
CA ARG A 869 -62.14 18.50 67.43
C ARG A 869 -60.96 19.42 67.10
N ALA A 870 -60.49 20.19 68.08
CA ALA A 870 -59.35 21.10 67.87
C ALA A 870 -58.08 20.32 67.54
N SER A 871 -57.81 19.24 68.29
CA SER A 871 -56.66 18.37 68.08
C SER A 871 -56.66 17.71 66.68
N LEU A 872 -57.81 17.18 66.23
CA LEU A 872 -57.93 16.56 64.90
C LEU A 872 -57.62 17.54 63.76
N LEU A 873 -58.12 18.79 63.85
CA LEU A 873 -57.87 19.82 62.84
C LEU A 873 -56.41 20.28 62.79
N GLU A 874 -55.72 20.34 63.93
CA GLU A 874 -54.29 20.67 64.01
C GLU A 874 -53.43 19.57 63.37
N MET A 875 -53.70 18.30 63.68
CA MET A 875 -53.00 17.16 63.09
C MET A 875 -53.17 17.11 61.56
N TRP A 876 -54.37 17.41 61.06
CA TRP A 876 -54.65 17.50 59.62
C TRP A 876 -53.86 18.61 58.93
N ALA A 877 -53.77 19.79 59.54
CA ALA A 877 -53.00 20.91 59.00
C ALA A 877 -51.51 20.58 58.87
N ASN A 878 -50.93 19.93 59.88
CA ASN A 878 -49.53 19.50 59.87
C ASN A 878 -49.25 18.48 58.76
N LEU A 879 -50.14 17.50 58.56
CA LEU A 879 -50.00 16.52 57.48
C LEU A 879 -49.98 17.18 56.09
N ARG A 880 -50.88 18.15 55.85
CA ARG A 880 -50.94 18.89 54.57
C ARG A 880 -49.65 19.65 54.27
N GLU A 881 -49.05 20.26 55.30
CA GLU A 881 -47.79 20.97 55.15
C GLU A 881 -46.64 20.01 54.79
N MET A 882 -46.53 18.87 55.50
CA MET A 882 -45.50 17.85 55.23
C MET A 882 -45.63 17.27 53.81
N VAL A 883 -46.86 16.97 53.35
CA VAL A 883 -47.10 16.48 51.98
C VAL A 883 -46.68 17.54 50.94
N GLY A 884 -46.96 18.82 51.18
CA GLY A 884 -46.54 19.91 50.31
C GLY A 884 -45.02 20.09 50.23
N GLN A 885 -44.33 20.10 51.37
CA GLN A 885 -42.87 20.23 51.44
C GLN A 885 -42.15 19.06 50.73
N ARG A 886 -42.64 17.83 50.93
CA ARG A 886 -42.08 16.65 50.25
C ARG A 886 -42.28 16.70 48.73
N SER A 887 -43.42 17.23 48.27
CA SER A 887 -43.71 17.41 46.83
C SER A 887 -42.68 18.31 46.15
N THR A 888 -42.33 19.45 46.77
CA THR A 888 -41.29 20.36 46.26
C THR A 888 -39.90 19.71 46.28
N MET A 889 -39.54 19.01 47.36
CA MET A 889 -38.23 18.36 47.45
C MET A 889 -38.04 17.22 46.44
N LEU A 890 -39.09 16.43 46.16
CA LEU A 890 -39.05 15.39 45.12
C LEU A 890 -38.93 15.98 43.72
N SER A 891 -39.58 17.12 43.47
CA SER A 891 -39.46 17.86 42.20
C SER A 891 -38.04 18.41 41.97
N ASP A 892 -37.41 18.95 43.01
CA ASP A 892 -36.02 19.44 42.93
C ASP A 892 -35.04 18.27 42.72
N SER A 893 -35.21 17.17 43.46
CA SER A 893 -34.43 15.94 43.28
C SER A 893 -34.57 15.36 41.86
N LEU A 894 -35.76 15.46 41.25
CA LEU A 894 -35.99 15.02 39.87
C LEU A 894 -35.17 15.85 38.88
N HIS A 895 -35.18 17.18 39.02
CA HIS A 895 -34.41 18.07 38.14
C HIS A 895 -32.91 17.79 38.20
N VAL A 896 -32.33 17.62 39.40
CA VAL A 896 -30.88 17.35 39.50
C VAL A 896 -30.50 15.97 38.95
N GLN A 897 -31.33 14.94 39.15
CA GLN A 897 -31.05 13.61 38.60
C GLN A 897 -31.17 13.59 37.07
N GLN A 898 -32.06 14.39 36.47
CA GLN A 898 -32.09 14.60 35.01
C GLN A 898 -30.83 15.30 34.52
N TYR A 899 -30.36 16.33 35.22
CA TYR A 899 -29.10 17.01 34.90
C TYR A 899 -27.90 16.03 34.97
N TYR A 900 -27.79 15.23 36.03
CA TYR A 900 -26.72 14.23 36.16
C TYR A 900 -26.75 13.17 35.06
N ALA A 901 -27.94 12.73 34.63
CA ALA A 901 -28.04 11.82 33.49
C ALA A 901 -27.48 12.45 32.20
N LYS A 902 -27.83 13.71 31.92
CA LYS A 902 -27.30 14.45 30.75
C LYS A 902 -25.79 14.68 30.83
N VAL A 903 -25.27 15.03 32.01
CA VAL A 903 -23.81 15.18 32.22
C VAL A 903 -23.09 13.85 32.06
N SER A 904 -23.65 12.74 32.55
CA SER A 904 -23.07 11.40 32.38
C SER A 904 -23.05 10.95 30.91
N GLU A 905 -24.07 11.29 30.14
CA GLU A 905 -24.09 11.07 28.68
C GLU A 905 -23.00 11.89 27.99
N GLY A 906 -22.89 13.18 28.32
CA GLY A 906 -21.81 14.05 27.82
C GLY A 906 -20.42 13.53 28.18
N MET A 907 -20.21 13.10 29.42
CA MET A 907 -18.97 12.45 29.88
C MET A 907 -18.61 11.21 29.08
N SER A 908 -19.60 10.36 28.79
CA SER A 908 -19.40 9.14 28.02
C SER A 908 -19.00 9.47 26.57
N TRP A 909 -19.62 10.49 25.99
CA TRP A 909 -19.27 11.00 24.65
C TRP A 909 -17.85 11.58 24.61
N LEU A 910 -17.48 12.41 25.60
CA LEU A 910 -16.12 12.98 25.72
C LEU A 910 -15.07 11.88 25.86
N ASN A 911 -15.29 10.88 26.70
CA ASN A 911 -14.37 9.75 26.88
C ASN A 911 -14.20 8.93 25.60
N LEU A 912 -15.27 8.71 24.84
CA LEU A 912 -15.20 8.03 23.55
C LEU A 912 -14.35 8.84 22.56
N LYS A 913 -14.61 10.14 22.40
CA LYS A 913 -13.81 11.00 21.51
C LYS A 913 -12.36 11.10 21.96
N HIS A 914 -12.12 11.20 23.26
CA HIS A 914 -10.78 11.19 23.84
C HIS A 914 -10.02 9.92 23.47
N SER A 915 -10.64 8.74 23.54
CA SER A 915 -9.99 7.48 23.15
C SER A 915 -9.56 7.45 21.67
N LEU A 916 -10.34 8.08 20.78
CA LEU A 916 -10.02 8.16 19.34
C LEU A 916 -8.90 9.16 19.05
N VAL A 917 -8.91 10.30 19.75
CA VAL A 917 -7.87 11.32 19.61
C VAL A 917 -6.56 10.91 20.30
N ALA A 918 -6.60 10.07 21.34
CA ALA A 918 -5.41 9.59 22.04
C ALA A 918 -4.60 8.52 21.27
N LEU A 919 -5.11 8.03 20.14
CA LEU A 919 -4.37 7.10 19.27
C LEU A 919 -3.02 7.72 18.87
N ARG A 920 -1.97 6.91 18.78
CA ARG A 920 -0.60 7.35 18.41
C ARG A 920 -0.19 6.96 17.00
N GLU A 921 -1.15 6.61 16.17
CA GLU A 921 -0.92 6.24 14.77
C GLU A 921 -0.93 7.49 13.89
N TYR A 922 0.13 7.71 13.13
CA TYR A 922 0.30 8.90 12.28
C TYR A 922 0.46 8.58 10.78
N GLY A 923 0.32 7.32 10.39
CA GLY A 923 0.51 6.87 8.99
C GLY A 923 1.96 6.53 8.66
N LYS A 924 2.14 5.57 7.76
CA LYS A 924 3.45 5.03 7.36
C LYS A 924 4.04 5.71 6.12
N ASP A 925 3.21 6.43 5.38
CA ASP A 925 3.50 7.12 4.12
C ASP A 925 2.59 8.36 3.99
N GLU A 926 2.88 9.21 2.99
CA GLU A 926 2.16 10.49 2.79
C GLU A 926 0.63 10.30 2.64
N ASP A 927 0.20 9.29 1.90
CA ASP A 927 -1.21 9.02 1.61
C ASP A 927 -1.98 8.51 2.85
N SER A 928 -1.39 7.56 3.59
CA SER A 928 -1.98 7.04 4.82
C SER A 928 -2.06 8.11 5.91
N THR A 929 -1.05 8.97 6.03
CA THR A 929 -1.11 10.13 6.93
C THR A 929 -2.20 11.11 6.48
N GLN A 930 -2.34 11.40 5.18
CA GLN A 930 -3.39 12.28 4.68
C GLN A 930 -4.81 11.72 4.92
N ALA A 931 -5.00 10.41 4.81
CA ALA A 931 -6.27 9.77 5.14
C ALA A 931 -6.60 9.88 6.64
N LEU A 932 -5.60 9.76 7.51
CA LEU A 932 -5.76 9.98 8.95
C LEU A 932 -6.07 11.44 9.29
N ILE A 933 -5.45 12.41 8.61
CA ILE A 933 -5.79 13.84 8.76
C ILE A 933 -7.28 14.06 8.45
N LYS A 934 -7.78 13.57 7.31
CA LYS A 934 -9.21 13.72 6.95
C LYS A 934 -10.16 13.11 7.97
N LYS A 935 -9.81 11.94 8.52
CA LYS A 935 -10.60 11.30 9.59
C LYS A 935 -10.56 12.11 10.88
N HIS A 936 -9.40 12.68 11.20
CA HIS A 936 -9.21 13.50 12.40
C HIS A 936 -9.94 14.85 12.28
N GLU A 937 -9.92 15.50 11.12
CA GLU A 937 -10.71 16.71 10.82
C GLU A 937 -12.21 16.49 11.04
N ALA A 938 -12.73 15.29 10.70
CA ALA A 938 -14.13 14.94 10.99
C ALA A 938 -14.39 14.81 12.50
N ILE A 939 -13.42 14.30 13.27
CA ILE A 939 -13.52 14.23 14.74
C ILE A 939 -13.45 15.63 15.34
N GLU A 940 -12.62 16.53 14.81
CA GLU A 940 -12.53 17.92 15.24
C GLU A 940 -13.85 18.67 14.99
N LEU A 941 -14.48 18.47 13.82
CA LEU A 941 -15.83 19.00 13.54
C LEU A 941 -16.88 18.47 14.50
N ASP A 942 -16.83 17.19 14.87
CA ASP A 942 -17.73 16.62 15.88
C ASP A 942 -17.51 17.24 17.27
N ILE A 943 -16.24 17.52 17.64
CA ILE A 943 -15.87 18.19 18.89
C ILE A 943 -16.39 19.62 18.92
N GLU A 944 -16.15 20.40 17.86
CA GLU A 944 -16.67 21.76 17.71
C GLU A 944 -18.21 21.78 17.75
N GLY A 945 -18.87 20.82 17.08
CA GLY A 945 -20.33 20.71 17.09
C GLY A 945 -20.92 20.41 18.48
N TYR A 946 -20.14 19.81 19.39
CA TYR A 946 -20.58 19.48 20.74
C TYR A 946 -20.43 20.65 21.74
N GLU A 947 -19.73 21.72 21.36
CA GLU A 947 -19.52 22.92 22.19
C GLU A 947 -20.84 23.50 22.71
N ALA A 948 -21.82 23.67 21.82
CA ALA A 948 -23.14 24.18 22.18
C ALA A 948 -23.85 23.33 23.25
N LYS A 949 -23.59 22.02 23.29
CA LYS A 949 -24.16 21.13 24.31
C LYS A 949 -23.45 21.28 25.65
N ILE A 950 -22.14 21.51 25.66
CA ILE A 950 -21.38 21.83 26.88
C ILE A 950 -21.87 23.17 27.46
N GLU A 951 -22.06 24.19 26.62
CA GLU A 951 -22.60 25.49 27.02
C GLU A 951 -24.04 25.38 27.57
N GLU A 952 -24.89 24.56 26.94
CA GLU A 952 -26.25 24.30 27.43
C GLU A 952 -26.25 23.68 28.84
N LEU A 953 -25.41 22.66 29.06
CA LEU A 953 -25.28 21.98 30.35
C LEU A 953 -24.68 22.91 31.41
N GLN A 954 -23.70 23.74 31.04
CA GLN A 954 -23.14 24.76 31.92
C GLN A 954 -24.20 25.79 32.32
N GLY A 955 -25.04 26.23 31.37
CA GLY A 955 -26.16 27.13 31.65
C GLY A 955 -27.29 26.49 32.49
N GLU A 956 -27.52 25.19 32.38
CA GLU A 956 -28.44 24.43 33.25
C GLU A 956 -27.87 24.30 34.68
N SER A 957 -26.58 23.98 34.81
CA SER A 957 -25.84 23.96 36.09
C SER A 957 -25.93 25.30 36.82
N GLN A 958 -25.58 26.40 36.12
CA GLN A 958 -25.58 27.74 36.70
C GLN A 958 -26.96 28.15 37.22
N ARG A 959 -28.03 27.83 36.48
CA ARG A 959 -29.41 28.10 36.92
C ARG A 959 -29.80 27.32 38.18
N LEU A 960 -29.36 26.07 38.30
CA LEU A 960 -29.61 25.24 39.49
C LEU A 960 -28.85 25.77 40.72
N VAL A 961 -27.60 26.18 40.53
CA VAL A 961 -26.76 26.75 41.60
C VAL A 961 -27.28 28.13 42.04
N ASP A 962 -27.58 29.03 41.10
CA ASP A 962 -28.14 30.36 41.40
C ASP A 962 -29.53 30.26 42.06
N GLY A 963 -30.27 29.18 41.77
CA GLY A 963 -31.55 28.84 42.40
C GLY A 963 -31.44 28.30 43.84
N GLY A 964 -30.23 28.09 44.36
CA GLY A 964 -30.01 27.60 45.73
C GLY A 964 -30.32 26.12 45.93
N HIS A 965 -30.12 25.29 44.90
CA HIS A 965 -30.38 23.85 44.95
C HIS A 965 -29.56 23.16 46.07
N PHE A 966 -30.14 22.16 46.74
CA PHE A 966 -29.50 21.50 47.90
C PHE A 966 -28.17 20.80 47.57
N ASP A 967 -28.01 20.35 46.32
CA ASP A 967 -26.82 19.64 45.81
C ASP A 967 -25.87 20.53 44.97
N SER A 968 -25.87 21.85 45.23
CA SER A 968 -25.11 22.83 44.44
C SER A 968 -23.60 22.56 44.37
N GLU A 969 -23.01 22.01 45.43
CA GLU A 969 -21.58 21.68 45.48
C GLU A 969 -21.23 20.57 44.46
N THR A 970 -21.97 19.46 44.50
CA THR A 970 -21.79 18.33 43.56
C THR A 970 -22.11 18.73 42.12
N ILE A 971 -23.13 19.57 41.90
CA ILE A 971 -23.47 20.11 40.57
C ILE A 971 -22.29 20.90 39.99
N THR A 972 -21.67 21.75 40.81
CA THR A 972 -20.50 22.56 40.42
C THR A 972 -19.28 21.69 40.15
N GLU A 973 -18.98 20.72 41.02
CA GLU A 973 -17.87 19.78 40.79
C GLU A 973 -18.01 19.02 39.46
N ARG A 974 -19.22 18.57 39.12
CA ARG A 974 -19.51 17.86 37.88
C ARG A 974 -19.40 18.75 36.64
N GLU A 975 -19.85 20.01 36.73
CA GLU A 975 -19.68 21.00 35.66
C GLU A 975 -18.20 21.30 35.42
N VAL A 976 -17.42 21.56 36.48
CA VAL A 976 -15.97 21.79 36.36
C VAL A 976 -15.27 20.59 35.73
N SER A 977 -15.62 19.37 36.13
CA SER A 977 -15.07 18.15 35.53
C SER A 977 -15.44 18.00 34.05
N LEU A 978 -16.68 18.31 33.67
CA LEU A 978 -17.17 18.31 32.28
C LEU A 978 -16.38 19.29 31.41
N THR A 979 -16.29 20.54 31.85
CA THR A 979 -15.61 21.61 31.13
C THR A 979 -14.10 21.35 31.04
N ALA A 980 -13.47 20.85 32.12
CA ALA A 980 -12.05 20.48 32.12
C ALA A 980 -11.76 19.36 31.10
N THR A 981 -12.54 18.29 31.09
CA THR A 981 -12.36 17.16 30.18
C THR A 981 -12.55 17.58 28.71
N TYR A 982 -13.54 18.44 28.43
CA TYR A 982 -13.74 19.00 27.09
C TYR A 982 -12.55 19.86 26.64
N SER A 983 -12.01 20.71 27.54
CA SER A 983 -10.83 21.53 27.24
C SER A 983 -9.55 20.69 27.01
N GLU A 984 -9.40 19.58 27.74
CA GLU A 984 -8.30 18.64 27.52
C GLU A 984 -8.44 17.94 26.16
N LEU A 985 -9.66 17.50 25.81
CA LEU A 985 -9.94 16.86 24.53
C LEU A 985 -9.64 17.80 23.34
N THR A 986 -10.06 19.07 23.40
CA THR A 986 -9.80 20.04 22.33
C THR A 986 -8.31 20.31 22.16
N LEU A 987 -7.55 20.42 23.25
CA LEU A 987 -6.09 20.55 23.22
C LEU A 987 -5.41 19.30 22.65
N LEU A 988 -5.85 18.11 23.05
CA LEU A 988 -5.30 16.86 22.56
C LEU A 988 -5.58 16.67 21.06
N ALA A 989 -6.78 17.05 20.61
CA ALA A 989 -7.20 16.97 19.21
C ALA A 989 -6.32 17.87 18.34
N SER A 990 -6.16 19.14 18.72
CA SER A 990 -5.32 20.08 17.98
C SER A 990 -3.83 19.69 18.03
N THR A 991 -3.34 19.13 19.15
CA THR A 991 -1.98 18.59 19.24
C THR A 991 -1.77 17.41 18.27
N ARG A 992 -2.72 16.47 18.22
CA ARG A 992 -2.67 15.33 17.30
C ARG A 992 -2.75 15.77 15.84
N HIS A 993 -3.60 16.73 15.52
CA HIS A 993 -3.67 17.31 14.16
C HIS A 993 -2.32 17.87 13.74
N HIS A 994 -1.69 18.68 14.60
CA HIS A 994 -0.36 19.22 14.34
C HIS A 994 0.67 18.11 14.09
N ARG A 995 0.62 17.03 14.87
CA ARG A 995 1.48 15.85 14.67
C ARG A 995 1.27 15.12 13.36
N LEU A 996 0.03 14.94 12.94
CA LEU A 996 -0.27 14.33 11.66
C LEU A 996 0.26 15.19 10.50
N VAL A 997 0.13 16.52 10.59
CA VAL A 997 0.67 17.45 9.60
C VAL A 997 2.20 17.39 9.53
N GLU A 998 2.89 17.41 10.67
CA GLU A 998 4.34 17.21 10.76
C GLU A 998 4.77 15.87 10.13
N CYS A 999 4.11 14.76 10.49
CA CYS A 999 4.43 13.46 9.89
C CYS A 999 4.27 13.45 8.37
N LYS A 1000 3.24 14.11 7.83
CA LYS A 1000 3.05 14.25 6.39
C LYS A 1000 4.19 15.04 5.74
N GLN A 1001 4.59 16.16 6.35
CA GLN A 1001 5.71 16.98 5.88
C GLN A 1001 7.02 16.19 5.86
N LEU A 1002 7.28 15.39 6.90
CA LEU A 1002 8.45 14.52 6.98
C LEU A 1002 8.46 13.45 5.89
N HIS A 1003 7.32 12.79 5.63
CA HIS A 1003 7.22 11.78 4.55
C HIS A 1003 7.50 12.39 3.18
N ARG A 1004 6.93 13.57 2.90
CA ARG A 1004 7.19 14.30 1.67
C ARG A 1004 8.66 14.69 1.53
N PHE A 1005 9.27 15.24 2.58
CA PHE A 1005 10.69 15.58 2.59
C PHE A 1005 11.60 14.36 2.34
N ASN A 1006 11.29 13.21 2.96
CA ASN A 1006 12.05 11.98 2.76
C ASN A 1006 11.93 11.51 1.30
N ARG A 1007 10.73 11.47 0.72
CA ARG A 1007 10.55 11.11 -0.70
C ARG A 1007 11.38 12.01 -1.62
N ASP A 1008 11.25 13.32 -1.47
CA ASP A 1008 11.95 14.30 -2.31
C ASP A 1008 13.48 14.18 -2.13
N SER A 1009 13.95 13.86 -0.91
CA SER A 1009 15.37 13.58 -0.61
C SER A 1009 15.87 12.28 -1.24
N ASP A 1010 15.09 11.20 -1.17
CA ASP A 1010 15.42 9.89 -1.73
C ASP A 1010 15.55 9.98 -3.26
N GLU A 1011 14.65 10.72 -3.92
CA GLU A 1011 14.71 10.97 -5.36
C GLU A 1011 15.99 11.71 -5.78
N VAL A 1012 16.41 12.70 -4.97
CA VAL A 1012 17.65 13.45 -5.20
C VAL A 1012 18.86 12.56 -4.93
N GLU A 1013 18.87 11.75 -3.86
CA GLU A 1013 19.95 10.80 -3.58
C GLU A 1013 20.19 9.83 -4.74
N VAL A 1014 19.12 9.15 -5.21
CA VAL A 1014 19.20 8.21 -6.34
C VAL A 1014 19.72 8.91 -7.59
N TRP A 1015 19.27 10.14 -7.85
CA TRP A 1015 19.75 10.93 -8.98
C TRP A 1015 21.24 11.29 -8.85
N ILE A 1016 21.70 11.74 -7.67
CA ILE A 1016 23.12 12.07 -7.44
C ILE A 1016 23.99 10.84 -7.67
N LEU A 1017 23.64 9.70 -7.09
CA LEU A 1017 24.39 8.45 -7.23
C LEU A 1017 24.47 7.98 -8.70
N ALA A 1018 23.38 8.13 -9.46
CA ALA A 1018 23.37 7.82 -10.89
C ALA A 1018 24.30 8.75 -11.70
N LYS A 1019 24.36 10.04 -11.36
CA LYS A 1019 25.31 10.98 -11.99
C LYS A 1019 26.75 10.69 -11.57
N GLU A 1020 26.97 10.28 -10.33
CA GLU A 1020 28.28 9.93 -9.81
C GLU A 1020 28.85 8.72 -10.55
N ALA A 1021 28.05 7.69 -10.80
CA ALA A 1021 28.46 6.53 -11.61
C ALA A 1021 28.93 6.92 -13.02
N VAL A 1022 28.30 7.93 -13.66
CA VAL A 1022 28.74 8.45 -14.97
C VAL A 1022 30.06 9.21 -14.85
N ALA A 1023 30.24 10.00 -13.78
CA ALA A 1023 31.47 10.73 -13.51
C ALA A 1023 32.66 9.82 -13.16
N GLN A 1024 32.40 8.65 -12.53
CA GLN A 1024 33.40 7.65 -12.17
C GLN A 1024 33.92 6.81 -13.35
N ASN A 1025 33.37 6.97 -14.56
CA ASN A 1025 33.86 6.24 -15.73
C ASN A 1025 35.35 6.58 -16.00
N GLU A 1026 36.22 5.57 -16.08
CA GLU A 1026 37.66 5.74 -16.20
C GLU A 1026 38.16 5.88 -17.66
N ASP A 1027 37.34 5.66 -18.69
CA ASP A 1027 37.79 5.60 -20.09
C ASP A 1027 38.30 6.96 -20.61
N VAL A 1028 39.61 7.15 -20.72
CA VAL A 1028 40.21 8.41 -21.19
C VAL A 1028 40.44 8.48 -22.71
N GLY A 1029 39.85 7.56 -23.48
CA GLY A 1029 40.02 7.53 -24.93
C GLY A 1029 41.35 6.92 -25.39
N LYS A 1030 41.37 6.42 -26.63
CA LYS A 1030 42.49 5.65 -27.21
C LYS A 1030 43.43 6.50 -28.05
N ASP A 1031 42.96 7.64 -28.52
CA ASP A 1031 43.65 8.61 -29.38
C ASP A 1031 43.12 10.03 -29.08
N LEU A 1032 43.68 11.03 -29.78
CA LEU A 1032 43.38 12.44 -29.54
C LEU A 1032 41.95 12.79 -29.94
N GLU A 1033 41.47 12.30 -31.08
CA GLU A 1033 40.13 12.57 -31.57
C GLU A 1033 39.07 12.00 -30.61
N HIS A 1034 39.29 10.78 -30.10
CA HIS A 1034 38.36 10.16 -29.14
C HIS A 1034 38.37 10.89 -27.79
N VAL A 1035 39.52 11.30 -27.26
CA VAL A 1035 39.55 12.03 -25.97
C VAL A 1035 38.94 13.43 -26.09
N GLU A 1036 39.04 14.10 -27.25
CA GLU A 1036 38.36 15.38 -27.49
C GLU A 1036 36.84 15.23 -27.56
N ILE A 1037 36.34 14.16 -28.19
CA ILE A 1037 34.91 13.83 -28.19
C ILE A 1037 34.43 13.52 -26.77
N LEU A 1038 35.18 12.71 -26.02
CA LEU A 1038 34.85 12.37 -24.63
C LEU A 1038 34.90 13.60 -23.72
N GLN A 1039 35.88 14.49 -23.89
CA GLN A 1039 35.98 15.74 -23.14
C GLN A 1039 34.80 16.67 -23.45
N LYS A 1040 34.41 16.81 -24.73
CA LYS A 1040 33.23 17.60 -25.11
C LYS A 1040 31.96 17.03 -24.50
N ARG A 1041 31.71 15.72 -24.68
CA ARG A 1041 30.55 15.03 -24.09
C ARG A 1041 30.51 15.15 -22.57
N PHE A 1042 31.67 15.04 -21.92
CA PHE A 1042 31.76 15.18 -20.47
C PHE A 1042 31.52 16.63 -20.04
N THR A 1043 31.99 17.62 -20.80
CA THR A 1043 31.69 19.05 -20.54
C THR A 1043 30.18 19.32 -20.63
N ASP A 1044 29.50 18.75 -21.63
CA ASP A 1044 28.04 18.84 -21.76
C ASP A 1044 27.33 18.16 -20.58
N PHE A 1045 27.84 17.00 -20.14
CA PHE A 1045 27.35 16.31 -18.94
C PHE A 1045 27.51 17.14 -17.66
N VAL A 1046 28.67 17.79 -17.47
CA VAL A 1046 28.93 18.66 -16.31
C VAL A 1046 27.98 19.85 -16.32
N HIS A 1047 27.81 20.50 -17.48
CA HIS A 1047 26.89 21.63 -17.60
C HIS A 1047 25.45 21.23 -17.23
N ASN A 1048 24.94 20.12 -17.78
CA ASN A 1048 23.59 19.63 -17.49
C ASN A 1048 23.41 19.22 -16.01
N THR A 1049 24.44 18.64 -15.41
CA THR A 1049 24.40 18.20 -14.01
C THR A 1049 24.41 19.41 -13.06
N MET A 1050 25.29 20.39 -13.31
CA MET A 1050 25.34 21.63 -12.51
C MET A 1050 24.10 22.50 -12.69
N ALA A 1051 23.49 22.52 -13.88
CA ALA A 1051 22.21 23.19 -14.10
C ALA A 1051 21.06 22.61 -13.24
N SER A 1052 21.22 21.37 -12.76
CA SER A 1052 20.25 20.69 -11.89
C SER A 1052 20.57 20.85 -10.39
N GLU A 1053 21.56 21.67 -10.01
CA GLU A 1053 21.93 21.94 -8.61
C GLU A 1053 20.75 22.49 -7.79
N GLU A 1054 19.84 23.22 -8.45
CA GLU A 1054 18.63 23.78 -7.82
C GLU A 1054 17.76 22.70 -7.15
N ARG A 1055 17.79 21.45 -7.64
CA ARG A 1055 17.04 20.34 -7.01
C ARG A 1055 17.59 20.01 -5.63
N VAL A 1056 18.91 20.02 -5.48
CA VAL A 1056 19.60 19.75 -4.19
C VAL A 1056 19.39 20.93 -3.24
N THR A 1057 19.51 22.16 -3.74
CA THR A 1057 19.28 23.35 -2.91
C THR A 1057 17.83 23.47 -2.45
N HIS A 1058 16.86 23.08 -3.28
CA HIS A 1058 15.45 23.04 -2.90
C HIS A 1058 15.20 22.08 -1.74
N VAL A 1059 15.68 20.83 -1.80
CA VAL A 1059 15.54 19.86 -0.70
C VAL A 1059 16.19 20.38 0.58
N CYS A 1060 17.37 21.02 0.47
CA CYS A 1060 18.03 21.66 1.61
C CYS A 1060 17.24 22.84 2.19
N GLN A 1061 16.62 23.66 1.35
CA GLN A 1061 15.75 24.76 1.79
C GLN A 1061 14.49 24.25 2.48
N VAL A 1062 13.85 23.21 1.93
CA VAL A 1062 12.70 22.55 2.57
C VAL A 1062 13.10 22.04 3.96
N ALA A 1063 14.23 21.35 4.08
CA ALA A 1063 14.76 20.95 5.39
C ALA A 1063 14.94 22.14 6.35
N ASP A 1064 15.53 23.25 5.89
CA ASP A 1064 15.72 24.45 6.72
C ASP A 1064 14.40 25.08 7.16
N THR A 1065 13.39 25.11 6.29
CA THR A 1065 12.07 25.62 6.65
C THR A 1065 11.39 24.75 7.70
N LEU A 1066 11.52 23.43 7.62
CA LEU A 1066 10.97 22.50 8.62
C LEU A 1066 11.71 22.63 9.96
N ILE A 1067 13.04 22.79 9.94
CA ILE A 1067 13.84 23.01 11.15
C ILE A 1067 13.51 24.36 11.80
N ALA A 1068 13.37 25.42 10.99
CA ALA A 1068 12.99 26.75 11.48
C ALA A 1068 11.57 26.78 12.08
N ALA A 1069 10.67 25.95 11.56
CA ALA A 1069 9.33 25.75 12.12
C ALA A 1069 9.32 24.89 13.41
N ALA A 1070 10.49 24.52 13.94
CA ALA A 1070 10.65 23.66 15.11
C ALA A 1070 9.97 22.29 14.96
N HIS A 1071 9.99 21.72 13.74
CA HIS A 1071 9.45 20.41 13.46
C HIS A 1071 10.05 19.38 14.42
N THR A 1072 9.26 18.44 14.91
CA THR A 1072 9.73 17.53 15.96
C THR A 1072 10.90 16.66 15.55
N ASP A 1073 10.90 16.17 14.31
CA ASP A 1073 12.01 15.41 13.74
C ASP A 1073 13.15 16.29 13.18
N SER A 1074 13.29 17.55 13.62
CA SER A 1074 14.30 18.50 13.13
C SER A 1074 15.70 17.91 13.05
N LYS A 1075 16.13 17.14 14.06
CA LYS A 1075 17.45 16.48 14.07
C LYS A 1075 17.60 15.47 12.92
N ARG A 1076 16.58 14.66 12.66
CA ARG A 1076 16.57 13.66 11.59
C ARG A 1076 16.56 14.33 10.22
N ILE A 1077 15.79 15.41 10.07
CA ILE A 1077 15.75 16.23 8.85
C ILE A 1077 17.13 16.87 8.59
N GLU A 1078 17.78 17.39 9.64
CA GLU A 1078 19.12 17.97 9.54
C GLU A 1078 20.17 16.93 9.14
N ASP A 1079 20.15 15.73 9.74
CA ASP A 1079 21.06 14.65 9.40
C ASP A 1079 20.87 14.20 7.94
N ARG A 1080 19.62 14.11 7.46
CA ARG A 1080 19.30 13.77 6.06
C ARG A 1080 19.76 14.86 5.08
N LYS A 1081 19.50 16.13 5.40
CA LYS A 1081 20.01 17.27 4.63
C LYS A 1081 21.54 17.20 4.51
N ARG A 1082 22.23 16.94 5.62
CA ARG A 1082 23.70 16.83 5.64
C ARG A 1082 24.20 15.70 4.75
N ALA A 1083 23.54 14.55 4.76
CA ALA A 1083 23.88 13.42 3.88
C ALA A 1083 23.73 13.77 2.39
N ILE A 1084 22.62 14.39 1.99
CA ILE A 1084 22.39 14.83 0.60
C ILE A 1084 23.46 15.85 0.16
N SER A 1085 23.79 16.83 1.00
CA SER A 1085 24.86 17.79 0.72
C SER A 1085 26.21 17.12 0.54
N GLN A 1086 26.54 16.12 1.38
CA GLN A 1086 27.79 15.36 1.27
C GLN A 1086 27.87 14.55 -0.04
N LEU A 1087 26.77 13.91 -0.46
CA LEU A 1087 26.70 13.21 -1.74
C LEU A 1087 26.89 14.18 -2.92
N TRP A 1088 26.26 15.37 -2.85
CA TRP A 1088 26.44 16.40 -3.88
C TRP A 1088 27.89 16.90 -3.97
N ASP A 1089 28.54 17.13 -2.83
CA ASP A 1089 29.96 17.50 -2.78
C ASP A 1089 30.87 16.37 -3.32
N SER A 1090 30.55 15.12 -3.01
CA SER A 1090 31.28 13.95 -3.52
C SER A 1090 31.19 13.83 -5.05
N LEU A 1091 29.98 14.02 -5.62
CA LEU A 1091 29.78 14.07 -7.06
C LEU A 1091 30.59 15.20 -7.70
N ARG A 1092 30.58 16.41 -7.12
CA ARG A 1092 31.38 17.55 -7.63
C ARG A 1092 32.87 17.23 -7.67
N ASN A 1093 33.40 16.66 -6.59
CA ASN A 1093 34.80 16.23 -6.54
C ASN A 1093 35.12 15.17 -7.61
N THR A 1094 34.23 14.20 -7.81
CA THR A 1094 34.40 13.16 -8.84
C THR A 1094 34.38 13.74 -10.26
N ILE A 1095 33.48 14.69 -10.51
CA ILE A 1095 33.43 15.45 -11.77
C ILE A 1095 34.75 16.19 -12.03
N ASP A 1096 35.29 16.85 -11.01
CA ASP A 1096 36.54 17.59 -11.13
C ASP A 1096 37.72 16.65 -11.42
N LEU A 1097 37.83 15.55 -10.68
CA LEU A 1097 38.86 14.52 -10.89
C LEU A 1097 38.79 13.93 -12.31
N ARG A 1098 37.58 13.65 -12.81
CA ARG A 1098 37.39 13.12 -14.15
C ARG A 1098 37.73 14.14 -15.24
N SER A 1099 37.34 15.39 -15.05
CA SER A 1099 37.68 16.50 -15.96
C SER A 1099 39.20 16.68 -16.07
N MET A 1100 39.90 16.62 -14.93
CA MET A 1100 41.36 16.63 -14.89
C MET A 1100 41.95 15.43 -15.64
N SER A 1101 41.46 14.21 -15.37
CA SER A 1101 41.95 12.99 -16.03
C SER A 1101 41.85 13.04 -17.56
N LEU A 1102 40.73 13.53 -18.10
CA LEU A 1102 40.54 13.74 -19.54
C LEU A 1102 41.47 14.82 -20.09
N ALA A 1103 41.70 15.90 -19.35
CA ALA A 1103 42.66 16.94 -19.75
C ALA A 1103 44.10 16.43 -19.83
N VAL A 1104 44.52 15.63 -18.84
CA VAL A 1104 45.84 14.96 -18.84
C VAL A 1104 45.96 14.01 -20.03
N ALA A 1105 44.94 13.19 -20.30
CA ALA A 1105 44.95 12.27 -21.42
C ALA A 1105 45.04 13.00 -22.78
N LYS A 1106 44.38 14.15 -22.92
CA LYS A 1106 44.52 15.02 -24.09
C LYS A 1106 45.94 15.53 -24.29
N GLU A 1107 46.62 15.99 -23.25
CA GLU A 1107 48.02 16.41 -23.34
C GLU A 1107 48.93 15.25 -23.80
N ILE A 1108 48.74 14.05 -23.24
CA ILE A 1108 49.52 12.86 -23.61
C ILE A 1108 49.24 12.41 -25.05
N HIS A 1109 47.99 12.37 -25.49
CA HIS A 1109 47.62 12.00 -26.86
C HIS A 1109 48.09 13.03 -27.90
N THR A 1110 48.09 14.31 -27.53
CA THR A 1110 48.66 15.38 -28.38
C THR A 1110 50.16 15.17 -28.57
N PHE A 1111 50.90 14.90 -27.49
CA PHE A 1111 52.33 14.55 -27.59
C PHE A 1111 52.57 13.29 -28.42
N ASP A 1112 51.71 12.29 -28.28
CA ASP A 1112 51.80 11.05 -29.03
C ASP A 1112 51.60 11.25 -30.54
N ARG A 1113 50.69 12.16 -30.95
CA ARG A 1113 50.51 12.59 -32.34
C ARG A 1113 51.70 13.39 -32.83
N ASP A 1114 52.11 14.42 -32.09
CA ASP A 1114 53.25 15.28 -32.45
C ASP A 1114 54.54 14.46 -32.58
N SER A 1115 54.75 13.45 -31.72
CA SER A 1115 55.87 12.51 -31.83
C SER A 1115 55.80 11.65 -33.08
N THR A 1116 54.60 11.27 -33.51
CA THR A 1116 54.40 10.45 -34.73
C THR A 1116 54.65 11.29 -35.97
N ASP A 1117 54.10 12.50 -36.02
CA ASP A 1117 54.31 13.47 -37.12
C ASP A 1117 55.80 13.81 -37.28
N VAL A 1118 56.52 14.06 -36.17
CA VAL A 1118 57.96 14.31 -36.20
C VAL A 1118 58.72 13.07 -36.68
N LYS A 1119 58.35 11.86 -36.24
CA LYS A 1119 58.98 10.62 -36.74
C LYS A 1119 58.77 10.41 -38.24
N GLU A 1120 57.56 10.65 -38.74
CA GLU A 1120 57.25 10.53 -40.17
C GLU A 1120 58.06 11.53 -40.99
N ARG A 1121 58.18 12.79 -40.54
CA ARG A 1121 59.04 13.79 -41.19
C ARG A 1121 60.52 13.41 -41.16
N VAL A 1122 61.01 12.84 -40.05
CA VAL A 1122 62.38 12.30 -39.96
C VAL A 1122 62.56 11.16 -40.97
N GLN A 1123 61.60 10.25 -41.07
CA GLN A 1123 61.65 9.11 -42.00
C GLN A 1123 61.53 9.53 -43.48
N GLU A 1124 60.70 10.53 -43.79
CA GLU A 1124 60.60 11.15 -45.12
C GLU A 1124 61.94 11.77 -45.52
N LYS A 1125 62.58 12.54 -44.61
CA LYS A 1125 63.91 13.11 -44.85
C LYS A 1125 64.98 12.03 -45.00
N ASP A 1126 64.90 10.94 -44.23
CA ASP A 1126 65.81 9.79 -44.35
C ASP A 1126 65.67 9.02 -45.67
N SER A 1127 64.45 8.92 -46.20
CA SER A 1127 64.14 8.25 -47.47
C SER A 1127 64.47 9.13 -48.68
N SER A 1128 64.35 10.45 -48.54
CA SER A 1128 64.65 11.44 -49.59
C SER A 1128 66.12 11.83 -49.66
N LEU A 1129 67.02 11.00 -49.12
CA LEU A 1129 68.46 11.19 -49.09
C LEU A 1129 69.10 10.32 -50.21
N PRO A 1130 69.37 10.87 -51.43
CA PRO A 1130 69.87 10.07 -52.55
C PRO A 1130 71.21 9.36 -52.28
N GLU A 1131 71.50 8.28 -52.98
CA GLU A 1131 72.81 7.59 -52.87
C GLU A 1131 73.80 7.99 -53.97
N ASP A 1132 73.40 8.86 -54.90
CA ASP A 1132 74.27 9.33 -55.98
C ASP A 1132 75.26 10.41 -55.50
N TYR A 1133 76.52 10.28 -55.92
CA TYR A 1133 77.62 11.19 -55.58
C TYR A 1133 78.11 12.00 -56.79
N GLY A 1134 77.50 11.86 -57.98
CA GLY A 1134 77.85 12.62 -59.18
C GLY A 1134 79.01 12.00 -59.97
N LYS A 1135 79.00 12.18 -61.30
CA LYS A 1135 79.99 11.58 -62.23
C LYS A 1135 80.99 12.59 -62.80
N ASP A 1136 80.77 13.88 -62.58
CA ASP A 1136 81.66 14.97 -62.97
C ASP A 1136 81.66 16.11 -61.93
N LEU A 1137 82.60 17.04 -62.03
CA LEU A 1137 82.78 18.09 -61.03
C LEU A 1137 81.57 19.03 -60.89
N ALA A 1138 80.89 19.35 -62.00
CA ALA A 1138 79.73 20.24 -61.99
C ALA A 1138 78.52 19.60 -61.30
N THR A 1139 78.28 18.31 -61.55
CA THR A 1139 77.22 17.54 -60.90
C THR A 1139 77.48 17.32 -59.41
N VAL A 1140 78.73 17.02 -59.01
CA VAL A 1140 79.09 16.90 -57.58
C VAL A 1140 78.87 18.23 -56.83
N GLN A 1141 79.28 19.36 -57.40
CA GLN A 1141 79.09 20.68 -56.78
C GLN A 1141 77.61 21.09 -56.71
N ALA A 1142 76.81 20.73 -57.73
CA ALA A 1142 75.36 20.92 -57.68
C ALA A 1142 74.70 20.05 -56.59
N LEU A 1143 75.15 18.79 -56.44
CA LEU A 1143 74.68 17.88 -55.38
C LEU A 1143 75.11 18.35 -53.99
N GLN A 1144 76.30 18.92 -53.83
CA GLN A 1144 76.72 19.56 -52.57
C GLN A 1144 75.84 20.75 -52.21
N ARG A 1145 75.55 21.68 -53.13
CA ARG A 1145 74.64 22.80 -52.88
C ARG A 1145 73.22 22.34 -52.52
N ARG A 1146 72.76 21.25 -53.14
CA ARG A 1146 71.47 20.62 -52.81
C ARG A 1146 71.50 19.94 -51.44
N HIS A 1147 72.62 19.30 -51.07
CA HIS A 1147 72.83 18.72 -49.74
C HIS A 1147 72.93 19.79 -48.64
N GLU A 1148 73.54 20.94 -48.93
CA GLU A 1148 73.52 22.11 -48.04
C GLU A 1148 72.09 22.66 -47.84
N GLY A 1149 71.25 22.62 -48.90
CA GLY A 1149 69.82 22.89 -48.79
C GLY A 1149 69.10 21.88 -47.88
N PHE A 1150 69.42 20.60 -48.03
CA PHE A 1150 68.92 19.53 -47.16
C PHE A 1150 69.37 19.68 -45.69
N GLU A 1151 70.61 20.12 -45.44
CA GLU A 1151 71.09 20.43 -44.08
C GLU A 1151 70.36 21.62 -43.44
N ARG A 1152 69.93 22.61 -44.23
CA ARG A 1152 69.07 23.71 -43.73
C ARG A 1152 67.68 23.21 -43.35
N ASP A 1153 67.10 22.31 -44.13
CA ASP A 1153 65.82 21.66 -43.78
C ASP A 1153 65.96 20.82 -42.49
N LEU A 1154 67.08 20.12 -42.33
CA LEU A 1154 67.38 19.38 -41.10
C LEU A 1154 67.48 20.32 -39.89
N ALA A 1155 68.04 21.52 -40.02
CA ALA A 1155 68.08 22.47 -38.90
C ALA A 1155 66.67 22.90 -38.41
N ALA A 1156 65.70 23.00 -39.32
CA ALA A 1156 64.30 23.26 -38.95
C ALA A 1156 63.67 22.05 -38.23
N LEU A 1157 63.96 20.84 -38.70
CA LEU A 1157 63.51 19.59 -38.08
C LEU A 1157 64.18 19.34 -36.72
N GLU A 1158 65.45 19.72 -36.55
CA GLU A 1158 66.20 19.67 -35.29
C GLU A 1158 65.50 20.50 -34.21
N LYS A 1159 65.03 21.70 -34.58
CA LYS A 1159 64.26 22.55 -33.68
C LYS A 1159 62.96 21.87 -33.24
N GLN A 1160 62.26 21.17 -34.14
CA GLN A 1160 61.05 20.41 -33.82
C GLN A 1160 61.33 19.21 -32.91
N VAL A 1161 62.39 18.44 -33.17
CA VAL A 1161 62.84 17.31 -32.32
C VAL A 1161 63.26 17.79 -30.92
N SER A 1162 63.94 18.94 -30.84
CA SER A 1162 64.33 19.57 -29.56
C SER A 1162 63.11 20.03 -28.75
N LEU A 1163 62.13 20.66 -29.40
CA LEU A 1163 60.87 21.04 -28.77
C LEU A 1163 60.09 19.81 -28.27
N LEU A 1164 60.01 18.75 -29.08
CA LEU A 1164 59.39 17.48 -28.67
C LEU A 1164 60.09 16.87 -27.43
N SER A 1165 61.43 16.92 -27.37
CA SER A 1165 62.20 16.43 -26.20
C SER A 1165 61.99 17.30 -24.95
N GLN A 1166 61.86 18.62 -25.11
CA GLN A 1166 61.51 19.51 -23.99
C GLN A 1166 60.11 19.22 -23.47
N GLU A 1167 59.16 19.02 -24.38
CA GLU A 1167 57.77 18.69 -24.06
C GLU A 1167 57.64 17.32 -23.40
N ALA A 1168 58.38 16.31 -23.87
CA ALA A 1168 58.47 15.00 -23.24
C ALA A 1168 58.96 15.08 -21.79
N LYS A 1169 59.97 15.93 -21.51
CA LYS A 1169 60.48 16.16 -20.15
C LYS A 1169 59.48 16.89 -19.27
N ARG A 1170 58.77 17.89 -19.81
CA ARG A 1170 57.69 18.57 -19.11
C ARG A 1170 56.62 17.56 -18.69
N LEU A 1171 56.07 16.81 -19.65
CA LEU A 1171 55.01 15.82 -19.42
C LEU A 1171 55.46 14.70 -18.48
N ALA A 1172 56.69 14.20 -18.58
CA ALA A 1172 57.21 13.17 -17.68
C ALA A 1172 57.42 13.67 -16.23
N ASN A 1173 57.66 14.98 -16.03
CA ASN A 1173 57.77 15.57 -14.70
C ASN A 1173 56.40 15.93 -14.11
N THR A 1174 55.48 16.43 -14.95
CA THR A 1174 54.12 16.79 -14.55
C THR A 1174 53.25 15.55 -14.31
N TYR A 1175 53.46 14.46 -15.06
CA TYR A 1175 52.70 13.22 -14.98
C TYR A 1175 53.61 11.99 -14.82
N PRO A 1176 54.14 11.73 -13.59
CA PRO A 1176 55.11 10.67 -13.34
C PRO A 1176 54.62 9.27 -13.74
N GLU A 1177 53.33 9.00 -13.54
CA GLU A 1177 52.63 7.75 -13.91
C GLU A 1177 52.76 7.42 -15.42
N ARG A 1178 52.82 8.45 -16.28
CA ARG A 1178 52.90 8.33 -17.74
C ARG A 1178 54.32 8.56 -18.30
N ALA A 1179 55.29 8.84 -17.43
CA ALA A 1179 56.66 9.16 -17.81
C ALA A 1179 57.34 8.04 -18.59
N SER A 1180 57.06 6.77 -18.30
CA SER A 1180 57.65 5.62 -19.00
C SER A 1180 57.24 5.57 -20.48
N HIS A 1181 55.95 5.81 -20.77
CA HIS A 1181 55.41 5.86 -22.14
C HIS A 1181 55.95 7.06 -22.92
N VAL A 1182 55.87 8.25 -22.33
CA VAL A 1182 56.36 9.50 -22.93
C VAL A 1182 57.85 9.41 -23.27
N ARG A 1183 58.69 8.92 -22.34
CA ARG A 1183 60.13 8.74 -22.56
C ARG A 1183 60.43 7.69 -23.63
N LYS A 1184 59.63 6.62 -23.73
CA LYS A 1184 59.81 5.60 -24.77
C LYS A 1184 59.60 6.19 -26.17
N LYS A 1185 58.54 7.00 -26.36
CA LYS A 1185 58.29 7.67 -27.65
C LYS A 1185 59.33 8.74 -27.97
N GLU A 1186 59.76 9.52 -26.98
CA GLU A 1186 60.87 10.47 -27.12
C GLU A 1186 62.15 9.75 -27.61
N GLN A 1187 62.53 8.67 -26.93
CA GLN A 1187 63.75 7.91 -27.25
C GLN A 1187 63.70 7.32 -28.66
N GLN A 1188 62.55 6.81 -29.10
CA GLN A 1188 62.39 6.29 -30.47
C GLN A 1188 62.61 7.40 -31.52
N THR A 1189 62.02 8.58 -31.30
CA THR A 1189 62.17 9.73 -32.21
C THR A 1189 63.62 10.22 -32.25
N LEU A 1190 64.27 10.33 -31.09
CA LEU A 1190 65.68 10.72 -30.98
C LEU A 1190 66.62 9.72 -31.65
N THR A 1191 66.29 8.42 -31.61
CA THR A 1191 67.11 7.37 -32.24
C THR A 1191 67.06 7.48 -33.76
N MET A 1192 65.87 7.65 -34.34
CA MET A 1192 65.70 7.88 -35.79
C MET A 1192 66.37 9.18 -36.23
N TRP A 1193 66.23 10.25 -35.44
CA TRP A 1193 66.88 11.54 -35.71
C TRP A 1193 68.41 11.43 -35.75
N ARG A 1194 69.03 10.74 -34.78
CA ARG A 1194 70.48 10.51 -34.76
C ARG A 1194 70.97 9.72 -35.97
N ALA A 1195 70.25 8.67 -36.36
CA ALA A 1195 70.58 7.87 -37.53
C ALA A 1195 70.56 8.71 -38.83
N LEU A 1196 69.55 9.58 -38.99
CA LEU A 1196 69.46 10.51 -40.12
C LEU A 1196 70.62 11.49 -40.17
N ILE A 1197 71.00 12.08 -39.02
CA ILE A 1197 72.14 13.01 -38.93
C ILE A 1197 73.45 12.30 -39.27
N GLU A 1198 73.66 11.07 -38.78
CA GLU A 1198 74.84 10.26 -39.12
C GLU A 1198 74.90 9.93 -40.62
N ARG A 1199 73.77 9.57 -41.24
CA ARG A 1199 73.72 9.33 -42.70
C ARG A 1199 73.96 10.61 -43.51
N SER A 1200 73.37 11.73 -43.10
CA SER A 1200 73.54 13.03 -43.76
C SER A 1200 74.99 13.52 -43.68
N THR A 1201 75.61 13.44 -42.50
CA THR A 1201 77.03 13.79 -42.29
C THR A 1201 77.97 12.84 -43.04
N GLY A 1202 77.70 11.53 -43.02
CA GLY A 1202 78.43 10.54 -43.81
C GLY A 1202 78.35 10.81 -45.32
N ARG A 1203 77.19 11.22 -45.83
CA ARG A 1203 77.03 11.64 -47.22
C ARG A 1203 77.82 12.89 -47.56
N LYS A 1204 77.79 13.91 -46.70
CA LYS A 1204 78.55 15.15 -46.90
C LYS A 1204 80.04 14.85 -47.07
N ASN A 1205 80.60 14.00 -46.23
CA ASN A 1205 82.00 13.58 -46.33
C ASN A 1205 82.28 12.87 -47.67
N LYS A 1206 81.42 11.93 -48.08
CA LYS A 1206 81.54 11.25 -49.38
C LYS A 1206 81.40 12.19 -50.59
N LEU A 1207 80.54 13.22 -50.51
CA LEU A 1207 80.42 14.25 -51.55
C LEU A 1207 81.66 15.16 -51.61
N VAL A 1208 82.30 15.45 -50.47
CA VAL A 1208 83.58 16.17 -50.41
C VAL A 1208 84.72 15.32 -50.99
N GLU A 1209 84.77 14.03 -50.65
CA GLU A 1209 85.72 13.07 -51.23
C GLU A 1209 85.51 12.91 -52.75
N ALA A 1210 84.26 12.80 -53.21
CA ALA A 1210 83.92 12.74 -54.63
C ALA A 1210 84.32 14.02 -55.38
N GLU A 1211 84.18 15.20 -54.75
CA GLU A 1211 84.63 16.46 -55.33
C GLU A 1211 86.17 16.49 -55.45
N GLN A 1212 86.88 16.06 -54.41
CA GLN A 1212 88.35 15.95 -54.45
C GLN A 1212 88.82 14.97 -55.53
N LEU A 1213 88.14 13.82 -55.66
CA LEU A 1213 88.41 12.82 -56.71
C LEU A 1213 88.14 13.37 -58.12
N GLN A 1214 87.03 14.08 -58.33
CA GLN A 1214 86.72 14.66 -59.64
C GLN A 1214 87.59 15.86 -60.00
N ARG A 1215 88.02 16.68 -59.00
CA ARG A 1215 89.07 17.69 -59.20
C ARG A 1215 90.38 17.05 -59.65
N PHE A 1216 90.81 15.97 -58.98
CA PHE A 1216 91.99 15.20 -59.39
C PHE A 1216 91.85 14.62 -60.81
N LEU A 1217 90.68 14.07 -61.18
CA LEU A 1217 90.43 13.53 -62.53
C LEU A 1217 90.37 14.60 -63.62
N ASN A 1218 89.89 15.81 -63.30
CA ASN A 1218 89.95 16.98 -64.18
C ASN A 1218 91.40 17.47 -64.34
N ASP A 1219 92.15 17.63 -63.25
CA ASP A 1219 93.56 17.99 -63.28
C ASP A 1219 94.38 16.95 -64.07
N PHE A 1220 94.06 15.65 -63.95
CA PHE A 1220 94.66 14.56 -64.72
C PHE A 1220 94.28 14.60 -66.21
N ARG A 1221 93.05 15.00 -66.57
CA ARG A 1221 92.63 15.25 -67.96
C ARG A 1221 93.37 16.44 -68.57
N ASP A 1222 93.56 17.51 -67.81
CA ASP A 1222 94.28 18.71 -68.24
C ASP A 1222 95.79 18.43 -68.38
N LEU A 1223 96.37 17.64 -67.48
CA LEU A 1223 97.73 17.10 -67.62
C LEU A 1223 97.89 16.20 -68.85
N ARG A 1224 96.89 15.39 -69.19
CA ARG A 1224 96.88 14.55 -70.39
C ARG A 1224 96.74 15.38 -71.68
N TYR A 1225 96.04 16.52 -71.62
CA TYR A 1225 95.94 17.49 -72.71
C TYR A 1225 97.29 18.23 -72.91
N LEU A 1226 97.98 18.60 -71.83
CA LEU A 1226 99.32 19.17 -71.85
C LEU A 1226 100.40 18.17 -72.34
N LEU A 1227 100.32 16.89 -71.98
CA LEU A 1227 101.19 15.83 -72.50
C LEU A 1227 101.00 15.55 -74.00
N ARG A 1228 99.79 15.79 -74.55
CA ARG A 1228 99.52 15.76 -76.00
C ARG A 1228 100.09 16.97 -76.75
N ILE A 1229 100.27 18.11 -76.09
CA ILE A 1229 100.89 19.31 -76.68
C ILE A 1229 102.43 19.15 -76.71
N CYS A 1230 103.02 18.56 -75.67
CA CYS A 1230 104.48 18.28 -75.64
C CYS A 1230 104.94 17.18 -76.61
N THR A 1231 104.04 16.33 -77.12
CA THR A 1231 104.35 15.29 -78.12
C THR A 1231 104.16 15.74 -79.58
N ARG A 1232 103.67 16.96 -79.82
CA ARG A 1232 103.57 17.59 -81.16
C ARG A 1232 104.58 18.73 -81.41
N LEU A 1233 105.47 18.99 -80.46
CA LEU A 1233 106.62 19.91 -80.57
C LEU A 1233 107.96 19.17 -80.41
N GLY A 1234 108.05 18.00 -81.08
CA GLY A 1234 109.27 17.25 -81.34
C GLY A 1234 109.35 16.92 -82.82
#